data_AF-A0A967FAY7-F1
#
_entry.id   AF-A0A967FAY7-F1
#
_cell.length_a   1.000
_cell.length_b   1.000
_cell.length_c   1.000
_cell.angle_alpha   90.00
_cell.angle_beta   90.00
_cell.angle_gamma   90.00
#
_symmetry.space_group_name_H-M   'P 1'
#
loop_
_entity.id
_entity.type
_entity.pdbx_description
1 polymer ?
#
loop_
_entity_poly.entity_id
_entity_poly.type
_entity_poly.pdbx_seq_one_letter_code
_entity_poly.pdbx_strand_id
1 'polypeptide(L)'
;MIRENGWKKISVLMVVAVIGLTVVAQAEPKNVIIFIGDGMGFEQVKAGGMYANGAEGTLSFESFPYYGELTTYSANASITDSAAAATALATGIKVNNGVISMAYPGDHSELETLLERSKAQGKSTGLVTTVYVTHATPAAFGAHDPDRNNYSQIANDYLTQTRPNVIYGGASYMGGAAGADYTVVTNRAEMLTYYDAAPETMLSGQFDPGDMPYEADYDYDTGTIPRLSEMTDAALSILDNDADGFFLMVEGGNIDHACHDNLDKFADEVVEFANAVQEAIDWAAGRTDTLIIVCADHETGGLTVTGNNGAGNYPDVTWSSTGHTAANVPVYAWGENAELISGIMDNTDIFGVVTATINPEASNPNPADGATGMDVDVDLSWTAGADAVSHDVYFGTSATPEFVQNQLETTYDPGTLAPDTTYYWAIDERDSGGGVTPGAVWSFTTAPVPGQASIPNPADGAANVGVDSDLNWTNGSDTTSHDVYFGINPTPGVAEFQGNQTSATFDPGTMDYLTTYYWRIDEVGPGGVTEGVVWSFTTIVAAPGQASNENPANGATNVAIDTDLNWTAGIDATSHDVYFGTASPGTFQGNQVETTFDPGIMTNNTTYYWRIDEKNTGGTTTGTVWSFTTAVAEPGQASNPSPADTATNVAIDADLSWTAGSDATSHDVYLGTDYHDVISASEISPEFKGNQTETTYEPDTLAEYTTYYWRIDEKNVSGTTTGTVWSFTTGEANYDAYVNQDPIVAFGLVEGGIDGTWTAGDDLFQMVTEVPNGQAGMASLEVEYLLHTTANPVDITELTLYLDATWTAIDGPVDPLLTNIMVWNGTSGWEEITDILQNGSFTPPSDPQRYIDGNGDIRILFTDTAPVKKEKKDTLTIDLLYAHILAGPVDNPPVVTITSPSDGATFGSGVVISFVGTAVDVEDGDLTSNLVWQSDIDGQIGTGGSFTTTLNDGEHVITASVTDSGSNLGSSSIGITVGDPPPSPPTGLAASASDGQVSLDWDDNTEPDIAGYNVYRSETSGGPYSQVNGSLLATSDYLDLGVVNGTTYYYVVTAVDLATPIPNESDISSEVSATPNSQQTMHIESIDMVLVPAGKNTKAEATILIYDQSQGPVQSATVVGDWYLNDVLIATGTTGITDGSGYALNTSTPEKAKSGETFTFVVTDVILVGYIYSANDNVETQDSIIVP
;
A
#
# COMPACT_ATOMS: atom_id res chain seq x y z
N MET A 1 2.79 76.16 -32.62
CA MET A 1 1.57 76.73 -31.99
C MET A 1 0.45 75.76 -32.31
N ILE A 2 -0.27 75.12 -31.39
CA ILE A 2 -0.31 75.26 -29.92
C ILE A 2 -0.19 73.85 -29.29
N ARG A 3 0.55 73.81 -28.17
CA ARG A 3 0.82 72.69 -27.26
C ARG A 3 -0.41 72.21 -26.47
N GLU A 4 -0.21 71.04 -25.84
CA GLU A 4 -0.73 70.60 -24.53
C GLU A 4 -2.13 69.92 -24.42
N ASN A 5 -2.10 68.83 -23.65
CA ASN A 5 -3.18 68.14 -22.91
C ASN A 5 -4.14 67.22 -23.67
N GLY A 6 -3.90 65.90 -23.55
CA GLY A 6 -4.80 64.83 -24.01
C GLY A 6 -4.70 63.48 -23.28
N TRP A 7 -3.82 63.31 -22.28
CA TRP A 7 -3.84 62.12 -21.42
C TRP A 7 -5.02 62.20 -20.44
N LYS A 8 -5.64 61.05 -20.14
CA LYS A 8 -6.95 60.84 -19.46
C LYS A 8 -8.19 61.06 -20.34
N LYS A 9 -8.57 60.04 -21.14
CA LYS A 9 -9.99 59.64 -21.39
C LYS A 9 -10.21 58.36 -22.23
N ILE A 10 -9.47 57.28 -22.00
CA ILE A 10 -9.94 55.92 -22.31
C ILE A 10 -9.66 55.02 -21.10
N SER A 11 -10.56 55.12 -20.13
CA SER A 11 -10.71 54.20 -18.99
C SER A 11 -12.21 54.19 -18.69
N VAL A 12 -12.76 53.06 -18.28
CA VAL A 12 -14.22 52.74 -18.35
C VAL A 12 -14.70 52.36 -19.77
N LEU A 13 -14.16 51.25 -20.29
CA LEU A 13 -14.96 50.23 -20.98
C LEU A 13 -14.39 48.80 -20.77
N MET A 14 -13.81 48.56 -19.59
CA MET A 14 -13.56 47.20 -19.05
C MET A 14 -14.61 46.90 -17.97
N VAL A 15 -14.79 45.62 -17.63
CA VAL A 15 -15.81 45.08 -16.72
C VAL A 15 -17.24 45.06 -17.29
N VAL A 16 -17.52 44.13 -18.21
CA VAL A 16 -18.55 43.06 -18.08
C VAL A 16 -18.24 41.98 -19.15
N ALA A 17 -17.36 41.03 -18.83
CA ALA A 17 -17.19 39.74 -19.55
C ALA A 17 -16.22 38.81 -18.79
N VAL A 18 -16.46 38.58 -17.49
CA VAL A 18 -15.75 37.56 -16.71
C VAL A 18 -16.79 36.67 -16.06
N ILE A 19 -17.00 35.49 -16.67
CA ILE A 19 -17.58 34.23 -16.18
C ILE A 19 -17.64 33.35 -17.44
N GLY A 20 -16.84 32.27 -17.46
CA GLY A 20 -16.71 31.40 -18.63
C GLY A 20 -15.40 31.54 -19.41
N LEU A 21 -14.24 31.56 -18.71
CA LEU A 21 -13.02 31.05 -19.34
C LEU A 21 -13.13 29.52 -19.36
N THR A 22 -13.54 28.98 -20.50
CA THR A 22 -13.08 27.64 -20.90
C THR A 22 -11.61 27.79 -21.28
N VAL A 23 -10.72 27.06 -20.61
CA VAL A 23 -9.37 26.84 -21.10
C VAL A 23 -9.51 26.15 -22.46
N VAL A 24 -9.17 26.87 -23.53
CA VAL A 24 -9.00 26.28 -24.86
C VAL A 24 -7.55 25.84 -24.90
N ALA A 25 -7.31 24.55 -25.06
CA ALA A 25 -5.96 24.05 -25.29
C ALA A 25 -5.40 24.71 -26.55
N GLN A 26 -4.20 25.29 -26.43
CA GLN A 26 -3.51 25.93 -27.55
C GLN A 26 -3.19 24.88 -28.61
N ALA A 27 -3.36 25.23 -29.89
CA ALA A 27 -3.25 24.30 -31.01
C ALA A 27 -2.20 24.77 -32.01
N GLU A 28 -1.64 23.85 -32.80
CA GLU A 28 -0.72 24.23 -33.87
C GLU A 28 -1.45 25.05 -34.95
N PRO A 29 -0.89 26.18 -35.43
CA PRO A 29 -1.53 27.02 -36.44
C PRO A 29 -1.78 26.24 -37.72
N LYS A 30 -2.88 26.56 -38.41
CA LYS A 30 -3.20 25.89 -39.69
C LYS A 30 -2.16 26.22 -40.75
N ASN A 31 -1.77 27.49 -40.86
CA ASN A 31 -0.79 27.98 -41.84
C ASN A 31 0.38 28.64 -41.11
N VAL A 32 1.61 28.27 -41.47
CA VAL A 32 2.83 28.78 -40.85
C VAL A 32 3.73 29.38 -41.92
N ILE A 33 4.14 30.62 -41.74
CA ILE A 33 5.12 31.30 -42.61
C ILE A 33 6.29 31.78 -41.76
N ILE A 34 7.49 31.30 -42.06
CA ILE A 34 8.73 31.75 -41.41
C ILE A 34 9.56 32.49 -42.45
N PHE A 35 9.75 33.79 -42.22
CA PHE A 35 10.66 34.64 -42.99
C PHE A 35 12.01 34.72 -42.25
N ILE A 36 13.09 34.35 -42.95
CA ILE A 36 14.46 34.38 -42.43
C ILE A 36 15.30 35.33 -43.28
N GLY A 37 15.73 36.45 -42.71
CA GLY A 37 16.77 37.26 -43.33
C GLY A 37 18.13 36.73 -42.92
N ASP A 38 18.83 35.96 -43.77
CA ASP A 38 20.16 35.42 -43.45
C ASP A 38 21.09 36.59 -43.09
N GLY A 39 21.75 36.53 -41.94
CA GLY A 39 22.62 37.61 -41.44
C GLY A 39 21.93 38.92 -41.00
N MET A 40 20.58 38.98 -40.95
CA MET A 40 19.80 40.22 -40.74
C MET A 40 19.65 40.63 -39.25
N GLY A 41 20.72 41.18 -38.68
CA GLY A 41 20.68 41.80 -37.35
C GLY A 41 19.86 43.11 -37.24
N PHE A 42 19.80 43.66 -36.03
CA PHE A 42 19.04 44.88 -35.73
C PHE A 42 19.47 46.10 -36.55
N GLU A 43 20.77 46.28 -36.80
CA GLU A 43 21.27 47.42 -37.57
C GLU A 43 20.99 47.26 -39.07
N GLN A 44 20.84 46.02 -39.58
CA GLN A 44 20.42 45.70 -40.94
C GLN A 44 18.96 46.09 -41.16
N VAL A 45 18.05 45.69 -40.26
CA VAL A 45 16.62 46.09 -40.26
C VAL A 45 16.47 47.62 -40.24
N LYS A 46 17.16 48.26 -39.29
CA LYS A 46 17.18 49.72 -39.11
C LYS A 46 17.67 50.47 -40.36
N ALA A 47 18.75 49.98 -40.98
CA ALA A 47 19.26 50.52 -42.24
C ALA A 47 18.26 50.36 -43.39
N GLY A 48 17.59 49.20 -43.48
CA GLY A 48 16.52 48.95 -44.46
C GLY A 48 15.37 49.95 -44.34
N GLY A 49 14.84 50.20 -43.14
CA GLY A 49 13.81 51.21 -42.91
C GLY A 49 14.26 52.64 -43.28
N MET A 50 15.49 53.00 -42.90
CA MET A 50 16.09 54.29 -43.30
C MET A 50 16.22 54.42 -44.82
N TYR A 51 16.59 53.35 -45.51
CA TYR A 51 16.74 53.33 -46.96
C TYR A 51 15.39 53.37 -47.70
N ALA A 52 14.41 52.54 -47.32
CA ALA A 52 13.08 52.52 -47.95
C ALA A 52 12.31 53.83 -47.71
N ASN A 53 12.15 54.21 -46.44
CA ASN A 53 11.15 55.20 -46.01
C ASN A 53 11.77 56.46 -45.38
N GLY A 54 13.09 56.47 -45.15
CA GLY A 54 13.80 57.58 -44.53
C GLY A 54 13.84 57.56 -43.01
N ALA A 55 13.34 56.50 -42.36
CA ALA A 55 13.37 56.33 -40.90
C ALA A 55 13.37 54.85 -40.47
N GLU A 56 14.03 54.54 -39.36
CA GLU A 56 13.91 53.27 -38.63
C GLU A 56 12.47 53.05 -38.10
N GLY A 57 12.05 51.80 -37.86
CA GLY A 57 10.70 51.50 -37.39
C GLY A 57 9.61 51.68 -38.47
N THR A 58 9.91 51.30 -39.72
CA THR A 58 9.02 51.55 -40.88
C THR A 58 8.91 50.40 -41.89
N LEU A 59 9.65 49.30 -41.72
CA LEU A 59 9.44 48.08 -42.50
C LEU A 59 8.12 47.41 -42.08
N SER A 60 7.55 46.61 -42.99
CA SER A 60 6.22 46.00 -42.86
C SER A 60 6.02 45.25 -41.53
N PHE A 61 6.99 44.41 -41.17
CA PHE A 61 7.01 43.58 -39.96
C PHE A 61 7.34 44.32 -38.66
N GLU A 62 7.97 45.50 -38.70
CA GLU A 62 8.23 46.32 -37.50
C GLU A 62 6.92 46.83 -36.84
N SER A 63 5.76 46.57 -37.47
CA SER A 63 4.42 46.85 -36.96
C SER A 63 3.72 45.66 -36.28
N PHE A 64 4.36 44.50 -36.22
CA PHE A 64 3.79 43.30 -35.60
C PHE A 64 3.56 43.45 -34.09
N PRO A 65 2.51 42.83 -33.53
CA PRO A 65 2.13 43.03 -32.13
C PRO A 65 3.08 42.38 -31.13
N TYR A 66 3.83 41.36 -31.53
CA TYR A 66 4.77 40.61 -30.70
C TYR A 66 6.17 40.65 -31.31
N TYR A 67 7.17 40.79 -30.44
CA TYR A 67 8.55 41.05 -30.81
C TYR A 67 9.49 40.68 -29.65
N GLY A 68 10.70 40.22 -30.00
CA GLY A 68 11.77 39.89 -29.06
C GLY A 68 13.14 39.80 -29.75
N GLU A 69 14.08 39.20 -29.04
CA GLU A 69 15.43 38.89 -29.54
C GLU A 69 15.69 37.38 -29.47
N LEU A 70 16.43 36.81 -30.42
CA LEU A 70 16.86 35.41 -30.40
C LEU A 70 18.36 35.28 -30.11
N THR A 71 18.75 34.34 -29.23
CA THR A 71 20.12 33.86 -29.10
C THR A 71 20.42 32.79 -30.15
N THR A 72 21.56 32.96 -30.84
CA THR A 72 21.82 32.25 -32.11
C THR A 72 22.95 31.23 -32.06
N TYR A 73 23.67 31.12 -30.94
CA TYR A 73 24.83 30.23 -30.78
C TYR A 73 24.51 28.76 -31.15
N SER A 74 25.53 28.02 -31.56
CA SER A 74 25.43 26.61 -31.95
C SER A 74 25.99 25.67 -30.89
N ALA A 75 25.81 24.35 -31.05
CA ALA A 75 26.27 23.36 -30.08
C ALA A 75 27.80 23.34 -29.88
N ASN A 76 28.59 23.92 -30.80
CA ASN A 76 30.05 23.97 -30.72
C ASN A 76 30.68 25.37 -30.85
N ALA A 77 29.90 26.44 -31.04
CA ALA A 77 30.43 27.79 -31.20
C ALA A 77 29.48 28.89 -30.71
N SER A 78 30.05 29.92 -30.08
CA SER A 78 29.33 31.16 -29.71
C SER A 78 28.97 32.03 -30.92
N ILE A 79 29.52 31.73 -32.10
CA ILE A 79 29.16 32.32 -33.39
C ILE A 79 28.76 31.15 -34.28
N THR A 80 27.48 31.11 -34.59
CA THR A 80 26.86 30.06 -35.41
C THR A 80 27.17 30.24 -36.90
N ASP A 81 26.77 29.28 -37.71
CA ASP A 81 26.61 29.44 -39.14
C ASP A 81 25.15 29.16 -39.56
N SER A 82 24.76 29.61 -40.76
CA SER A 82 23.39 29.46 -41.26
C SER A 82 22.84 28.03 -41.14
N ALA A 83 23.69 27.01 -41.30
CA ALA A 83 23.31 25.60 -41.15
C ALA A 83 22.85 25.24 -39.72
N ALA A 84 23.68 25.52 -38.71
CA ALA A 84 23.32 25.22 -37.33
C ALA A 84 22.20 26.12 -36.80
N ALA A 85 22.18 27.39 -37.21
CA ALA A 85 21.17 28.35 -36.83
C ALA A 85 19.78 28.01 -37.41
N ALA A 86 19.69 27.76 -38.71
CA ALA A 86 18.45 27.35 -39.35
C ALA A 86 17.99 25.96 -38.87
N THR A 87 18.92 25.06 -38.53
CA THR A 87 18.56 23.76 -37.92
C THR A 87 17.86 23.96 -36.57
N ALA A 88 18.34 24.88 -35.73
CA ALA A 88 17.68 25.18 -34.46
C ALA A 88 16.26 25.75 -34.66
N LEU A 89 16.10 26.69 -35.60
CA LEU A 89 14.78 27.21 -36.01
C LEU A 89 13.84 26.11 -36.57
N ALA A 90 14.40 25.15 -37.30
CA ALA A 90 13.65 24.10 -38.00
C ALA A 90 13.30 22.89 -37.14
N THR A 91 14.06 22.60 -36.08
CA THR A 91 13.97 21.33 -35.32
C THR A 91 13.87 21.51 -33.81
N GLY A 92 14.05 22.73 -33.30
CA GLY A 92 14.13 23.00 -31.86
C GLY A 92 15.43 22.52 -31.21
N ILE A 93 16.44 22.09 -32.00
CA ILE A 93 17.66 21.47 -31.49
C ILE A 93 18.90 22.18 -32.04
N LYS A 94 19.79 22.60 -31.14
CA LYS A 94 21.12 23.10 -31.48
C LYS A 94 22.00 21.98 -32.05
N VAL A 95 22.62 22.22 -33.20
CA VAL A 95 23.62 21.31 -33.78
C VAL A 95 24.97 22.00 -33.95
N ASN A 96 26.01 21.25 -34.33
CA ASN A 96 27.33 21.79 -34.67
C ASN A 96 27.29 22.67 -35.92
N ASN A 97 28.12 23.72 -35.98
CA ASN A 97 28.29 24.52 -37.21
C ASN A 97 28.57 23.63 -38.44
N GLY A 98 27.91 23.93 -39.55
CA GLY A 98 27.98 23.22 -40.82
C GLY A 98 27.08 21.99 -40.93
N VAL A 99 26.33 21.60 -39.90
CA VAL A 99 25.41 20.45 -39.93
C VAL A 99 23.99 20.89 -40.28
N ILE A 100 23.31 20.08 -41.10
CA ILE A 100 21.94 20.28 -41.55
C ILE A 100 21.05 19.22 -40.91
N SER A 101 20.19 19.61 -39.95
CA SER A 101 19.10 18.81 -39.37
C SER A 101 19.44 17.35 -39.01
N MET A 102 20.64 17.17 -38.45
CA MET A 102 21.12 15.92 -37.87
C MET A 102 21.68 16.15 -36.47
N ALA A 103 21.47 15.21 -35.55
CA ALA A 103 21.83 15.29 -34.14
C ALA A 103 23.35 15.19 -33.88
N TYR A 104 24.15 16.14 -34.37
CA TYR A 104 25.57 16.31 -34.04
C TYR A 104 25.74 17.45 -33.03
N PRO A 105 26.39 17.23 -31.87
CA PRO A 105 27.31 16.13 -31.53
C PRO A 105 26.68 14.93 -30.80
N GLY A 106 25.36 14.76 -30.86
CA GLY A 106 24.60 13.66 -30.24
C GLY A 106 24.73 12.31 -30.96
N ASP A 107 23.61 11.62 -31.18
CA ASP A 107 23.59 10.27 -31.76
C ASP A 107 23.70 10.23 -33.30
N HIS A 108 23.75 11.40 -33.93
CA HIS A 108 23.76 11.59 -35.39
C HIS A 108 22.52 11.06 -36.12
N SER A 109 21.37 10.99 -35.44
CA SER A 109 20.06 10.75 -36.07
C SER A 109 19.61 11.93 -36.95
N GLU A 110 18.65 11.68 -37.85
CA GLU A 110 17.90 12.72 -38.57
C GLU A 110 16.89 13.37 -37.61
N LEU A 111 16.81 14.70 -37.60
CA LEU A 111 15.93 15.48 -36.73
C LEU A 111 14.66 15.90 -37.50
N GLU A 112 13.46 15.60 -36.98
CA GLU A 112 12.19 16.01 -37.60
C GLU A 112 12.13 17.54 -37.74
N THR A 113 12.00 18.02 -38.98
CA THR A 113 11.86 19.44 -39.26
C THR A 113 10.40 19.91 -39.20
N LEU A 114 10.16 21.21 -38.96
CA LEU A 114 8.82 21.82 -39.06
C LEU A 114 8.15 21.57 -40.41
N LEU A 115 8.92 21.45 -41.50
CA LEU A 115 8.42 21.11 -42.82
C LEU A 115 7.91 19.67 -42.87
N GLU A 116 8.70 18.71 -42.39
CA GLU A 116 8.31 17.30 -42.37
C GLU A 116 7.14 17.03 -41.43
N ARG A 117 7.16 17.66 -40.24
CA ARG A 117 6.05 17.63 -39.29
C ARG A 117 4.76 18.13 -39.95
N SER A 118 4.83 19.26 -40.65
CA SER A 118 3.68 19.81 -41.40
C SER A 118 3.24 18.85 -42.52
N LYS A 119 4.19 18.26 -43.24
CA LYS A 119 3.92 17.23 -44.27
C LYS A 119 3.21 16.01 -43.69
N ALA A 120 3.61 15.55 -42.51
CA ALA A 120 3.02 14.42 -41.79
C ALA A 120 1.58 14.72 -41.31
N GLN A 121 1.26 15.99 -41.05
CA GLN A 121 -0.10 16.47 -40.79
C GLN A 121 -0.97 16.58 -42.06
N GLY A 122 -0.42 16.30 -43.25
CA GLY A 122 -1.10 16.42 -44.53
C GLY A 122 -0.97 17.79 -45.20
N LYS A 123 -0.35 18.78 -44.53
CA LYS A 123 -0.17 20.14 -45.04
C LYS A 123 0.77 20.18 -46.24
N SER A 124 0.51 21.08 -47.18
CA SER A 124 1.45 21.40 -48.26
C SER A 124 2.64 22.22 -47.74
N THR A 125 3.78 22.13 -48.42
CA THR A 125 5.05 22.68 -47.93
C THR A 125 5.83 23.45 -48.99
N GLY A 126 6.54 24.51 -48.61
CA GLY A 126 7.29 25.34 -49.54
C GLY A 126 8.61 25.89 -48.99
N LEU A 127 9.61 25.99 -49.87
CA LEU A 127 10.90 26.64 -49.65
C LEU A 127 11.11 27.71 -50.74
N VAL A 128 11.34 28.95 -50.34
CA VAL A 128 11.57 30.09 -51.25
C VAL A 128 12.83 30.83 -50.81
N THR A 129 13.74 31.14 -51.73
CA THR A 129 14.98 31.87 -51.41
C THR A 129 15.53 32.68 -52.58
N THR A 130 16.37 33.69 -52.29
CA THR A 130 17.19 34.43 -53.27
C THR A 130 18.54 33.75 -53.58
N VAL A 131 19.02 32.81 -52.79
CA VAL A 131 20.26 32.06 -53.07
C VAL A 131 19.94 30.75 -53.81
N TYR A 132 20.94 29.91 -54.11
CA TYR A 132 20.63 28.55 -54.58
C TYR A 132 19.85 27.78 -53.51
N VAL A 133 18.77 27.10 -53.90
CA VAL A 133 17.85 26.51 -52.92
C VAL A 133 18.43 25.34 -52.11
N THR A 134 19.64 24.86 -52.47
CA THR A 134 20.43 23.89 -51.68
C THR A 134 21.35 24.56 -50.65
N HIS A 135 21.27 25.89 -50.48
CA HIS A 135 21.97 26.61 -49.41
C HIS A 135 21.49 26.17 -48.02
N ALA A 136 22.26 26.50 -46.99
CA ALA A 136 22.10 25.92 -45.66
C ALA A 136 20.76 26.23 -45.00
N THR A 137 20.26 27.45 -45.13
CA THR A 137 19.01 27.89 -44.52
C THR A 137 17.79 27.11 -45.06
N PRO A 138 17.55 26.98 -46.38
CA PRO A 138 16.51 26.10 -46.90
C PRO A 138 16.81 24.62 -46.68
N ALA A 139 18.09 24.21 -46.65
CA ALA A 139 18.46 22.82 -46.41
C ALA A 139 18.07 22.35 -45.01
N ALA A 140 18.22 23.20 -43.98
CA ALA A 140 17.80 22.89 -42.61
C ALA A 140 16.29 22.59 -42.48
N PHE A 141 15.45 23.11 -43.36
CA PHE A 141 14.02 22.81 -43.39
C PHE A 141 13.66 21.65 -44.33
N GLY A 142 14.59 21.03 -45.07
CA GLY A 142 14.22 20.05 -46.10
C GLY A 142 15.23 18.95 -46.43
N ALA A 143 16.34 18.84 -45.72
CA ALA A 143 17.36 17.81 -45.92
C ALA A 143 18.01 17.44 -44.59
N HIS A 144 18.80 16.35 -44.58
CA HIS A 144 19.60 15.94 -43.43
C HIS A 144 21.00 15.55 -43.91
N ASP A 145 22.01 16.35 -43.58
CA ASP A 145 23.38 16.08 -43.99
C ASP A 145 24.40 16.56 -42.94
N PRO A 146 25.47 15.78 -42.66
CA PRO A 146 26.53 16.21 -41.76
C PRO A 146 27.38 17.38 -42.27
N ASP A 147 27.26 17.80 -43.55
CA ASP A 147 27.99 18.92 -44.13
C ASP A 147 27.11 19.73 -45.11
N ARG A 148 26.82 21.00 -44.77
CA ARG A 148 26.09 21.98 -45.59
C ARG A 148 26.63 22.13 -47.03
N ASN A 149 27.88 21.73 -47.29
CA ASN A 149 28.49 21.78 -48.62
C ASN A 149 28.11 20.59 -49.51
N ASN A 150 27.36 19.59 -49.02
CA ASN A 150 26.94 18.42 -49.79
C ASN A 150 25.70 18.68 -50.65
N TYR A 151 25.71 19.76 -51.43
CA TYR A 151 24.57 20.26 -52.21
C TYR A 151 23.89 19.23 -53.13
N SER A 152 24.61 18.18 -53.55
CA SER A 152 24.04 17.10 -54.37
C SER A 152 23.22 16.08 -53.56
N GLN A 153 23.54 15.88 -52.28
CA GLN A 153 22.72 15.09 -51.37
C GLN A 153 21.53 15.90 -50.88
N ILE A 154 21.74 17.16 -50.47
CA ILE A 154 20.66 18.09 -50.09
C ILE A 154 19.61 18.20 -51.22
N ALA A 155 20.05 18.34 -52.49
CA ALA A 155 19.15 18.29 -53.64
C ALA A 155 18.42 16.94 -53.79
N ASN A 156 19.07 15.82 -53.46
CA ASN A 156 18.44 14.51 -53.51
C ASN A 156 17.35 14.37 -52.43
N ASP A 157 17.55 14.92 -51.24
CA ASP A 157 16.63 14.78 -50.11
C ASP A 157 15.34 15.58 -50.39
N TYR A 158 15.45 16.82 -50.90
CA TYR A 158 14.30 17.57 -51.42
C TYR A 158 13.50 16.79 -52.48
N LEU A 159 14.16 16.01 -53.32
CA LEU A 159 13.53 15.35 -54.46
C LEU A 159 12.98 13.96 -54.10
N THR A 160 13.53 13.29 -53.08
CA THR A 160 13.23 11.88 -52.77
C THR A 160 12.70 11.62 -51.37
N GLN A 161 13.01 12.48 -50.39
CA GLN A 161 12.62 12.36 -48.97
C GLN A 161 11.54 13.38 -48.59
N THR A 162 11.92 14.62 -48.32
CA THR A 162 11.04 15.65 -47.71
C THR A 162 9.99 16.19 -48.69
N ARG A 163 10.33 16.25 -49.97
CA ARG A 163 9.45 16.60 -51.10
C ARG A 163 8.55 17.84 -50.87
N PRO A 164 9.11 19.05 -50.70
CA PRO A 164 8.32 20.29 -50.67
C PRO A 164 7.50 20.48 -51.94
N ASN A 165 6.25 20.94 -51.84
CA ASN A 165 5.39 21.19 -53.01
C ASN A 165 5.97 22.30 -53.89
N VAL A 166 6.48 23.38 -53.28
CA VAL A 166 7.08 24.53 -53.97
C VAL A 166 8.54 24.70 -53.55
N ILE A 167 9.45 24.77 -54.52
CA ILE A 167 10.88 25.00 -54.32
C ILE A 167 11.34 26.11 -55.26
N TYR A 168 11.54 27.34 -54.79
CA TYR A 168 11.86 28.51 -55.62
C TYR A 168 13.20 29.16 -55.22
N GLY A 169 14.08 29.38 -56.19
CA GLY A 169 15.31 30.16 -56.01
C GLY A 169 16.35 29.92 -57.11
N GLY A 170 17.62 29.98 -56.73
CA GLY A 170 18.75 29.62 -57.59
C GLY A 170 18.80 28.12 -57.91
N ALA A 171 19.20 27.79 -59.14
CA ALA A 171 19.05 26.48 -59.78
C ALA A 171 20.18 25.48 -59.47
N SER A 172 21.23 25.89 -58.77
CA SER A 172 22.40 25.05 -58.55
C SER A 172 22.05 23.72 -57.88
N TYR A 173 22.58 22.63 -58.45
CA TYR A 173 22.35 21.23 -58.07
C TYR A 173 20.92 20.66 -58.29
N MET A 174 19.92 21.48 -58.61
CA MET A 174 18.50 21.05 -58.78
C MET A 174 18.15 20.41 -60.14
N GLY A 175 19.14 20.06 -60.96
CA GLY A 175 18.93 19.48 -62.30
C GLY A 175 18.21 18.12 -62.33
N GLY A 176 18.04 17.46 -61.17
CA GLY A 176 17.28 16.22 -61.02
C GLY A 176 15.76 16.40 -60.94
N ALA A 177 15.26 17.63 -60.71
CA ALA A 177 13.86 17.87 -60.30
C ALA A 177 12.81 17.28 -61.26
N ALA A 178 12.99 17.47 -62.58
CA ALA A 178 12.09 16.92 -63.60
C ALA A 178 12.07 15.37 -63.66
N GLY A 179 13.08 14.70 -63.10
CA GLY A 179 13.13 13.25 -62.93
C GLY A 179 12.48 12.73 -61.64
N ALA A 180 12.11 13.63 -60.72
CA ALA A 180 11.44 13.36 -59.46
C ALA A 180 9.98 13.89 -59.45
N ASP A 181 9.41 14.01 -60.65
CA ASP A 181 8.05 14.48 -60.95
C ASP A 181 7.73 15.95 -60.59
N TYR A 182 8.75 16.80 -60.43
CA TYR A 182 8.56 18.26 -60.36
C TYR A 182 8.41 18.87 -61.75
N THR A 183 7.50 19.84 -61.88
CA THR A 183 7.50 20.77 -63.00
C THR A 183 8.60 21.81 -62.79
N VAL A 184 9.51 21.95 -63.75
CA VAL A 184 10.59 22.95 -63.67
C VAL A 184 10.17 24.23 -64.41
N VAL A 185 10.24 25.37 -63.72
CA VAL A 185 10.04 26.72 -64.28
C VAL A 185 11.33 27.52 -64.17
N THR A 186 11.69 28.25 -65.21
CA THR A 186 13.03 28.87 -65.35
C THR A 186 13.02 30.39 -65.42
N ASN A 187 11.84 31.00 -65.39
CA ASN A 187 11.66 32.44 -65.45
C ASN A 187 10.32 32.84 -64.83
N ARG A 188 10.19 34.13 -64.50
CA ARG A 188 9.00 34.76 -63.92
C ARG A 188 7.73 34.49 -64.70
N ALA A 189 7.81 34.52 -66.04
CA ALA A 189 6.65 34.31 -66.89
C ALA A 189 6.15 32.85 -66.85
N GLU A 190 7.05 31.87 -66.76
CA GLU A 190 6.71 30.46 -66.55
C GLU A 190 6.13 30.21 -65.15
N MET A 191 6.75 30.76 -64.09
CA MET A 191 6.26 30.67 -62.71
C MET A 191 4.80 31.12 -62.60
N LEU A 192 4.49 32.31 -63.14
CA LEU A 192 3.13 32.87 -63.13
C LEU A 192 2.10 32.11 -63.98
N THR A 193 2.49 31.08 -64.76
CA THR A 193 1.50 30.18 -65.39
C THR A 193 0.90 29.16 -64.42
N TYR A 194 1.48 29.02 -63.23
CA TYR A 194 1.04 28.13 -62.15
C TYR A 194 0.45 28.87 -60.95
N TYR A 195 0.20 30.18 -61.09
CA TYR A 195 -0.59 30.94 -60.11
C TYR A 195 -1.99 30.32 -59.98
N ASP A 196 -2.50 30.20 -58.75
CA ASP A 196 -3.72 29.45 -58.40
C ASP A 196 -3.69 27.94 -58.79
N ALA A 197 -2.51 27.31 -58.90
CA ALA A 197 -2.43 25.86 -59.13
C ALA A 197 -2.85 25.05 -57.90
N ALA A 198 -3.35 23.83 -58.14
CA ALA A 198 -3.80 22.92 -57.08
C ALA A 198 -2.64 22.56 -56.12
N PRO A 199 -2.88 22.36 -54.82
CA PRO A 199 -1.83 22.28 -53.81
C PRO A 199 -0.90 21.07 -54.01
N GLU A 200 -1.38 19.98 -54.61
CA GLU A 200 -0.58 18.80 -54.98
C GLU A 200 0.43 19.06 -56.13
N THR A 201 0.47 20.27 -56.67
CA THR A 201 1.39 20.65 -57.75
C THR A 201 2.82 20.76 -57.23
N MET A 202 3.70 19.88 -57.72
CA MET A 202 5.13 19.90 -57.44
C MET A 202 5.87 20.85 -58.41
N LEU A 203 6.43 21.94 -57.91
CA LEU A 203 7.12 22.97 -58.71
C LEU A 203 8.54 23.26 -58.22
N SER A 204 9.49 23.27 -59.16
CA SER A 204 10.87 23.69 -58.93
C SER A 204 11.19 24.91 -59.82
N GLY A 205 11.25 26.07 -59.19
CA GLY A 205 11.68 27.34 -59.79
C GLY A 205 13.19 27.46 -59.73
N GLN A 206 13.79 27.55 -60.92
CA GLN A 206 15.23 27.48 -61.14
C GLN A 206 15.65 28.72 -61.94
N PHE A 207 15.77 29.86 -61.24
CA PHE A 207 15.70 31.18 -61.88
C PHE A 207 17.06 31.80 -62.27
N ASP A 208 18.15 31.40 -61.60
CA ASP A 208 19.53 31.70 -62.02
C ASP A 208 20.40 30.43 -61.88
N PRO A 209 21.43 30.19 -62.72
CA PRO A 209 22.39 29.10 -62.50
C PRO A 209 23.11 29.10 -61.15
N GLY A 210 23.32 30.26 -60.51
CA GLY A 210 23.89 30.41 -59.17
C GLY A 210 22.88 30.96 -58.18
N ASP A 211 23.32 31.88 -57.33
CA ASP A 211 22.43 32.77 -56.56
C ASP A 211 21.70 33.73 -57.49
N MET A 212 20.50 34.18 -57.10
CA MET A 212 19.80 35.23 -57.83
C MET A 212 20.57 36.55 -57.68
N PRO A 213 20.53 37.44 -58.68
CA PRO A 213 21.25 38.72 -58.62
C PRO A 213 20.76 39.56 -57.45
N TYR A 214 21.66 40.32 -56.83
CA TYR A 214 21.29 41.37 -55.87
C TYR A 214 20.24 42.30 -56.48
N GLU A 215 19.28 42.73 -55.66
CA GLU A 215 18.20 43.65 -56.02
C GLU A 215 18.74 44.97 -56.60
N ALA A 216 19.86 45.46 -56.07
CA ALA A 216 20.58 46.63 -56.60
C ALA A 216 21.12 46.46 -58.03
N ASP A 217 21.35 45.22 -58.49
CA ASP A 217 21.81 44.87 -59.84
C ASP A 217 20.66 44.39 -60.77
N TYR A 218 19.42 44.41 -60.29
CA TYR A 218 18.27 43.83 -60.98
C TYR A 218 17.91 44.59 -62.27
N ASP A 219 17.73 43.87 -63.38
CA ASP A 219 17.36 44.46 -64.67
C ASP A 219 15.84 44.64 -64.80
N TYR A 220 15.36 45.75 -64.25
CA TYR A 220 13.97 46.21 -64.35
C TYR A 220 13.42 46.30 -65.79
N ASP A 221 14.28 46.45 -66.81
CA ASP A 221 13.84 46.59 -68.22
C ASP A 221 13.57 45.23 -68.90
N THR A 222 14.02 44.09 -68.34
CA THR A 222 13.77 42.75 -68.91
C THR A 222 12.83 41.87 -68.10
N GLY A 223 12.82 41.93 -66.76
CA GLY A 223 11.80 41.30 -65.91
C GLY A 223 11.65 39.78 -66.10
N THR A 224 12.72 39.07 -66.46
CA THR A 224 12.70 37.63 -66.74
C THR A 224 12.90 36.76 -65.51
N ILE A 225 13.66 37.22 -64.52
CA ILE A 225 13.78 36.60 -63.19
C ILE A 225 12.58 37.09 -62.35
N PRO A 226 12.10 36.35 -61.33
CA PRO A 226 11.14 36.86 -60.33
C PRO A 226 11.86 37.48 -59.13
N ARG A 227 11.22 38.42 -58.43
CA ARG A 227 11.73 38.97 -57.15
C ARG A 227 11.23 38.13 -55.95
N LEU A 228 11.80 38.33 -54.76
CA LEU A 228 11.44 37.52 -53.58
C LEU A 228 9.95 37.67 -53.21
N SER A 229 9.40 38.88 -53.31
CA SER A 229 7.96 39.10 -53.12
C SER A 229 7.12 38.31 -54.13
N GLU A 230 7.50 38.31 -55.41
CA GLU A 230 6.79 37.62 -56.48
C GLU A 230 6.86 36.09 -56.36
N MET A 231 7.98 35.55 -55.85
CA MET A 231 8.09 34.12 -55.53
C MET A 231 7.25 33.74 -54.31
N THR A 232 7.16 34.64 -53.32
CA THR A 232 6.36 34.45 -52.10
C THR A 232 4.86 34.46 -52.42
N ASP A 233 4.38 35.47 -53.14
CA ASP A 233 3.01 35.58 -53.65
C ASP A 233 2.61 34.35 -54.49
N ALA A 234 3.46 33.95 -55.44
CA ALA A 234 3.22 32.75 -56.24
C ALA A 234 3.17 31.47 -55.38
N ALA A 235 4.06 31.30 -54.40
CA ALA A 235 4.04 30.15 -53.49
C ALA A 235 2.75 30.12 -52.64
N LEU A 236 2.37 31.27 -52.05
CA LEU A 236 1.12 31.41 -51.28
C LEU A 236 -0.11 31.08 -52.12
N SER A 237 -0.15 31.53 -53.38
CA SER A 237 -1.27 31.25 -54.31
C SER A 237 -1.50 29.75 -54.61
N ILE A 238 -0.47 28.92 -54.39
CA ILE A 238 -0.53 27.46 -54.60
C ILE A 238 -0.82 26.76 -53.27
N LEU A 239 -0.10 27.14 -52.21
CA LEU A 239 -0.16 26.49 -50.90
C LEU A 239 -1.48 26.76 -50.15
N ASP A 240 -2.10 27.93 -50.29
CA ASP A 240 -3.41 28.27 -49.68
C ASP A 240 -4.59 27.49 -50.32
N ASN A 241 -4.38 26.81 -51.45
CA ASN A 241 -5.39 25.90 -52.00
C ASN A 241 -5.48 24.57 -51.22
N ASP A 242 -4.60 24.34 -50.25
CA ASP A 242 -4.65 23.19 -49.36
C ASP A 242 -5.70 23.37 -48.25
N ALA A 243 -6.60 22.39 -48.13
CA ALA A 243 -7.66 22.41 -47.13
C ALA A 243 -7.12 22.21 -45.70
N ASP A 244 -6.00 21.49 -45.55
CA ASP A 244 -5.38 21.19 -44.25
C ASP A 244 -4.36 22.26 -43.82
N GLY A 245 -3.96 23.14 -44.75
CA GLY A 245 -3.05 24.27 -44.52
C GLY A 245 -1.66 24.03 -45.09
N PHE A 246 -0.70 24.88 -44.69
CA PHE A 246 0.67 24.79 -45.22
C PHE A 246 1.76 25.28 -44.27
N PHE A 247 2.99 24.89 -44.57
CA PHE A 247 4.22 25.48 -44.03
C PHE A 247 5.04 26.09 -45.16
N LEU A 248 5.50 27.34 -44.99
CA LEU A 248 6.31 28.06 -45.97
C LEU A 248 7.50 28.71 -45.26
N MET A 249 8.72 28.41 -45.73
CA MET A 249 9.93 29.15 -45.35
C MET A 249 10.35 30.05 -46.51
N VAL A 250 10.62 31.33 -46.21
CA VAL A 250 11.05 32.36 -47.16
C VAL A 250 12.35 33.02 -46.70
N GLU A 251 13.41 32.93 -47.51
CA GLU A 251 14.76 33.37 -47.16
C GLU A 251 15.22 34.59 -47.98
N GLY A 252 15.65 35.64 -47.27
CA GLY A 252 16.41 36.77 -47.82
C GLY A 252 17.92 36.52 -47.90
N GLY A 253 18.36 35.37 -48.43
CA GLY A 253 19.74 34.88 -48.31
C GLY A 253 20.85 35.82 -48.82
N ASN A 254 20.56 36.68 -49.80
CA ASN A 254 21.52 37.67 -50.29
C ASN A 254 21.83 38.81 -49.30
N ILE A 255 21.07 38.98 -48.20
CA ILE A 255 21.38 39.93 -47.13
C ILE A 255 22.76 39.58 -46.53
N ASP A 256 22.96 38.32 -46.15
CA ASP A 256 24.21 37.79 -45.61
C ASP A 256 25.36 37.94 -46.60
N HIS A 257 25.17 37.51 -47.85
CA HIS A 257 26.18 37.62 -48.91
C HIS A 257 26.67 39.07 -49.11
N ALA A 258 25.75 40.05 -49.11
CA ALA A 258 26.09 41.46 -49.19
C ALA A 258 26.83 41.96 -47.94
N CYS A 259 26.47 41.47 -46.75
CA CYS A 259 27.14 41.78 -45.49
C CYS A 259 28.55 41.16 -45.39
N HIS A 260 28.77 39.94 -45.89
CA HIS A 260 30.10 39.31 -45.97
C HIS A 260 31.09 40.14 -46.79
N ASP A 261 30.64 40.71 -47.93
CA ASP A 261 31.43 41.62 -48.76
C ASP A 261 31.40 43.09 -48.26
N ASN A 262 30.70 43.39 -47.15
CA ASN A 262 30.50 44.72 -46.57
C ASN A 262 29.95 45.75 -47.59
N LEU A 263 28.96 45.34 -48.40
CA LEU A 263 28.32 46.14 -49.45
C LEU A 263 27.01 46.76 -48.97
N ASP A 264 26.84 48.08 -49.15
CA ASP A 264 25.60 48.82 -48.82
C ASP A 264 24.32 48.23 -49.45
N LYS A 265 24.47 47.40 -50.50
CA LYS A 265 23.42 46.62 -51.18
C LYS A 265 22.58 45.75 -50.24
N PHE A 266 23.09 45.36 -49.07
CA PHE A 266 22.29 44.63 -48.08
C PHE A 266 20.97 45.37 -47.76
N ALA A 267 20.96 46.71 -47.86
CA ALA A 267 19.77 47.51 -47.61
C ALA A 267 18.69 47.34 -48.70
N ASP A 268 19.06 47.06 -49.96
CA ASP A 268 18.07 46.71 -51.01
C ASP A 268 17.47 45.32 -50.73
N GLU A 269 18.30 44.35 -50.33
CA GLU A 269 17.86 42.99 -49.98
C GLU A 269 16.89 42.99 -48.78
N VAL A 270 17.20 43.73 -47.71
CA VAL A 270 16.31 43.89 -46.54
C VAL A 270 14.97 44.53 -46.94
N VAL A 271 14.98 45.47 -47.88
CA VAL A 271 13.74 46.10 -48.38
C VAL A 271 12.93 45.13 -49.22
N GLU A 272 13.56 44.30 -50.06
CA GLU A 272 12.84 43.30 -50.83
C GLU A 272 12.32 42.14 -49.98
N PHE A 273 13.06 41.75 -48.95
CA PHE A 273 12.59 40.85 -47.89
C PHE A 273 11.37 41.45 -47.16
N ALA A 274 11.39 42.73 -46.79
CA ALA A 274 10.23 43.40 -46.21
C ALA A 274 9.02 43.50 -47.15
N ASN A 275 9.24 43.61 -48.48
CA ASN A 275 8.17 43.50 -49.48
C ASN A 275 7.58 42.09 -49.51
N ALA A 276 8.41 41.04 -49.46
CA ALA A 276 7.93 39.65 -49.41
C ALA A 276 7.10 39.38 -48.15
N VAL A 277 7.49 39.93 -47.00
CA VAL A 277 6.65 39.89 -45.79
C VAL A 277 5.34 40.66 -45.98
N GLN A 278 5.34 41.78 -46.72
CA GLN A 278 4.11 42.54 -47.01
C GLN A 278 3.10 41.71 -47.82
N GLU A 279 3.55 40.89 -48.78
CA GLU A 279 2.64 39.98 -49.52
C GLU A 279 1.97 38.97 -48.57
N ALA A 280 2.71 38.42 -47.59
CA ALA A 280 2.13 37.54 -46.58
C ALA A 280 1.18 38.26 -45.61
N ILE A 281 1.45 39.52 -45.25
CA ILE A 281 0.55 40.35 -44.45
C ILE A 281 -0.76 40.63 -45.20
N ASP A 282 -0.66 40.97 -46.48
CA ASP A 282 -1.82 41.27 -47.33
C ASP A 282 -2.65 40.00 -47.60
N TRP A 283 -2.00 38.84 -47.78
CA TRP A 283 -2.65 37.53 -47.87
C TRP A 283 -3.32 37.10 -46.54
N ALA A 284 -2.68 37.34 -45.40
CA ALA A 284 -3.22 37.00 -44.07
C ALA A 284 -4.29 37.99 -43.56
N ALA A 285 -4.61 39.04 -44.30
CA ALA A 285 -5.52 40.10 -43.89
C ALA A 285 -6.94 39.58 -43.56
N GLY A 286 -7.26 39.49 -42.27
CA GLY A 286 -8.55 39.00 -41.77
C GLY A 286 -8.60 37.50 -41.46
N ARG A 287 -7.47 36.81 -41.56
CA ARG A 287 -7.29 35.43 -41.09
C ARG A 287 -7.10 35.38 -39.56
N THR A 288 -7.35 34.21 -38.98
CA THR A 288 -7.08 33.91 -37.56
C THR A 288 -6.46 32.52 -37.38
N ASP A 289 -6.08 31.85 -38.47
CA ASP A 289 -5.61 30.46 -38.57
C ASP A 289 -4.15 30.38 -39.03
N THR A 290 -3.40 31.48 -38.87
CA THR A 290 -2.09 31.70 -39.47
C THR A 290 -1.12 32.24 -38.43
N LEU A 291 0.11 31.75 -38.47
CA LEU A 291 1.28 32.32 -37.79
C LEU A 291 2.27 32.84 -38.83
N ILE A 292 2.70 34.10 -38.69
CA ILE A 292 3.79 34.69 -39.45
C ILE A 292 4.90 35.05 -38.46
N ILE A 293 6.10 34.48 -38.67
CA ILE A 293 7.32 34.82 -37.94
C ILE A 293 8.29 35.48 -38.91
N VAL A 294 8.96 36.54 -38.46
CA VAL A 294 10.04 37.21 -39.19
C VAL A 294 11.25 37.30 -38.28
N CYS A 295 12.35 36.66 -38.65
CA CYS A 295 13.56 36.58 -37.84
C CYS A 295 14.82 36.58 -38.73
N ALA A 296 15.97 36.39 -38.10
CA ALA A 296 17.21 35.99 -38.76
C ALA A 296 17.74 34.73 -38.09
N ASP A 297 18.70 34.10 -38.75
CA ASP A 297 19.46 32.96 -38.25
C ASP A 297 20.69 33.40 -37.44
N HIS A 298 21.40 34.45 -37.89
CA HIS A 298 22.50 35.15 -37.21
C HIS A 298 22.63 36.61 -37.70
N GLU A 299 23.62 37.34 -37.16
CA GLU A 299 24.00 38.68 -37.64
C GLU A 299 25.32 38.60 -38.41
N THR A 300 25.41 39.28 -39.56
CA THR A 300 26.64 39.28 -40.38
C THR A 300 27.28 40.64 -40.54
N GLY A 301 28.61 40.66 -40.36
CA GLY A 301 29.47 41.83 -40.59
C GLY A 301 29.66 42.72 -39.36
N GLY A 302 28.89 42.51 -38.29
CA GLY A 302 28.91 43.34 -37.10
C GLY A 302 28.64 44.80 -37.46
N LEU A 303 27.52 45.01 -38.14
CA LEU A 303 27.10 46.27 -38.74
C LEU A 303 26.79 47.31 -37.66
N THR A 304 27.00 48.59 -37.98
CA THR A 304 26.51 49.71 -37.18
C THR A 304 26.15 50.89 -38.09
N VAL A 305 24.91 51.38 -38.01
CA VAL A 305 24.44 52.58 -38.68
C VAL A 305 24.92 53.82 -37.93
N THR A 306 25.63 54.68 -38.65
CA THR A 306 26.25 55.92 -38.13
C THR A 306 25.57 57.20 -38.63
N GLY A 307 24.77 57.13 -39.70
CA GLY A 307 24.03 58.27 -40.25
C GLY A 307 22.87 57.86 -41.16
N ASN A 308 21.78 58.64 -41.13
CA ASN A 308 20.61 58.47 -41.99
C ASN A 308 20.66 59.48 -43.14
N ASN A 309 20.70 58.99 -44.39
CA ASN A 309 20.76 59.81 -45.60
C ASN A 309 19.38 60.06 -46.26
N GLY A 310 18.31 59.46 -45.72
CA GLY A 310 16.93 59.59 -46.19
C GLY A 310 16.56 58.68 -47.36
N ALA A 311 15.25 58.48 -47.55
CA ALA A 311 14.67 57.51 -48.48
C ALA A 311 15.33 57.50 -49.87
N GLY A 312 15.67 56.31 -50.37
CA GLY A 312 16.36 56.07 -51.64
C GLY A 312 17.86 56.41 -51.63
N ASN A 313 18.48 56.60 -50.47
CA ASN A 313 19.93 56.80 -50.32
C ASN A 313 20.44 55.91 -49.19
N TYR A 314 21.49 55.11 -49.44
CA TYR A 314 22.06 54.23 -48.43
C TYR A 314 22.47 55.00 -47.16
N PRO A 315 22.20 54.47 -45.95
CA PRO A 315 22.68 55.07 -44.71
C PRO A 315 24.21 54.99 -44.60
N ASP A 316 24.81 55.89 -43.82
CA ASP A 316 26.25 55.83 -43.51
C ASP A 316 26.50 54.70 -42.51
N VAL A 317 27.22 53.64 -42.89
CA VAL A 317 27.46 52.47 -42.04
C VAL A 317 28.95 52.20 -41.75
N THR A 318 29.21 51.46 -40.68
CA THR A 318 30.52 50.88 -40.36
C THR A 318 30.41 49.40 -40.04
N TRP A 319 31.40 48.62 -40.44
CA TRP A 319 31.47 47.18 -40.27
C TRP A 319 32.61 46.81 -39.32
N SER A 320 32.42 45.80 -38.48
CA SER A 320 33.44 45.32 -37.54
C SER A 320 34.00 43.94 -37.90
N SER A 321 33.35 43.22 -38.82
CA SER A 321 33.70 41.89 -39.32
C SER A 321 33.56 41.80 -40.85
N THR A 322 33.84 40.63 -41.41
CA THR A 322 33.43 40.18 -42.77
C THR A 322 32.78 38.79 -42.68
N GLY A 323 32.20 38.48 -41.52
CA GLY A 323 31.59 37.20 -41.18
C GLY A 323 30.66 37.38 -39.98
N HIS A 324 29.97 36.30 -39.61
CA HIS A 324 28.90 36.37 -38.61
C HIS A 324 29.43 36.83 -37.24
N THR A 325 28.53 37.32 -36.39
CA THR A 325 28.83 37.70 -35.01
C THR A 325 27.92 36.99 -34.01
N ALA A 326 28.22 37.15 -32.72
CA ALA A 326 27.45 36.60 -31.61
C ALA A 326 26.36 37.58 -31.12
N ALA A 327 25.94 38.54 -31.97
CA ALA A 327 24.85 39.44 -31.63
C ALA A 327 23.51 38.69 -31.69
N ASN A 328 22.62 38.99 -30.73
CA ASN A 328 21.23 38.58 -30.83
C ASN A 328 20.58 39.19 -32.07
N VAL A 329 19.58 38.49 -32.62
CA VAL A 329 18.85 38.91 -33.81
C VAL A 329 17.39 39.24 -33.48
N PRO A 330 16.73 40.12 -34.25
CA PRO A 330 15.30 40.38 -34.09
C PRO A 330 14.43 39.13 -34.34
N VAL A 331 13.33 39.03 -33.61
CA VAL A 331 12.15 38.25 -34.03
C VAL A 331 10.88 39.11 -33.90
N TYR A 332 10.02 39.05 -34.90
CA TYR A 332 8.69 39.66 -34.94
C TYR A 332 7.66 38.58 -35.25
N ALA A 333 6.49 38.60 -34.59
CA ALA A 333 5.44 37.62 -34.85
C ALA A 333 4.02 38.22 -34.89
N TRP A 334 3.20 37.65 -35.76
CA TRP A 334 1.78 37.99 -35.92
C TRP A 334 0.94 36.72 -36.11
N GLY A 335 -0.24 36.70 -35.51
CA GLY A 335 -1.24 35.65 -35.70
C GLY A 335 -1.36 34.68 -34.52
N GLU A 336 -1.72 33.43 -34.80
CA GLU A 336 -1.93 32.38 -33.81
C GLU A 336 -0.60 31.93 -33.18
N ASN A 337 -0.55 31.76 -31.86
CA ASN A 337 0.66 31.52 -31.03
C ASN A 337 1.70 32.65 -31.01
N ALA A 338 1.48 33.76 -31.72
CA ALA A 338 2.48 34.82 -31.81
C ALA A 338 2.76 35.50 -30.45
N GLU A 339 1.82 35.43 -29.50
CA GLU A 339 1.98 35.89 -28.11
C GLU A 339 3.06 35.14 -27.30
N LEU A 340 3.49 33.96 -27.76
CA LEU A 340 4.60 33.22 -27.14
C LEU A 340 5.97 33.87 -27.42
N ILE A 341 6.06 34.75 -28.43
CA ILE A 341 7.28 35.53 -28.71
C ILE A 341 7.37 36.71 -27.75
N SER A 342 8.32 36.65 -26.80
CA SER A 342 8.56 37.75 -25.86
C SER A 342 9.99 37.77 -25.31
N GLY A 343 10.50 38.97 -25.00
CA GLY A 343 11.78 39.13 -24.30
C GLY A 343 13.00 38.71 -25.14
N ILE A 344 13.90 37.96 -24.51
CA ILE A 344 15.03 37.28 -25.16
C ILE A 344 14.73 35.78 -25.07
N MET A 345 14.75 35.10 -26.20
CA MET A 345 14.46 33.67 -26.36
C MET A 345 15.66 32.99 -27.02
N ASP A 346 15.74 31.67 -26.99
CA ASP A 346 16.67 30.97 -27.87
C ASP A 346 16.03 30.70 -29.25
N ASN A 347 16.85 30.62 -30.31
CA ASN A 347 16.33 30.29 -31.64
C ASN A 347 15.76 28.86 -31.76
N THR A 348 16.02 27.96 -30.79
CA THR A 348 15.27 26.69 -30.66
C THR A 348 13.78 26.90 -30.39
N ASP A 349 13.43 27.97 -29.67
CA ASP A 349 12.09 28.19 -29.15
C ASP A 349 11.08 28.44 -30.27
N ILE A 350 11.55 28.90 -31.44
CA ILE A 350 10.72 29.07 -32.64
C ILE A 350 10.01 27.77 -33.05
N PHE A 351 10.65 26.61 -32.86
CA PHE A 351 9.99 25.31 -33.06
C PHE A 351 8.81 25.14 -32.08
N GLY A 352 9.03 25.47 -30.81
CA GLY A 352 8.04 25.42 -29.75
C GLY A 352 6.86 26.38 -29.96
N VAL A 353 7.11 27.59 -30.47
CA VAL A 353 6.06 28.58 -30.82
C VAL A 353 5.15 28.03 -31.94
N VAL A 354 5.75 27.43 -32.96
CA VAL A 354 5.00 26.84 -34.08
C VAL A 354 4.21 25.61 -33.63
N THR A 355 4.79 24.77 -32.77
CA THR A 355 4.15 23.52 -32.31
C THR A 355 3.26 23.69 -31.07
N ALA A 356 3.14 24.90 -30.52
CA ALA A 356 2.48 25.17 -29.22
C ALA A 356 3.04 24.33 -28.05
N THR A 357 4.35 24.03 -28.07
CA THR A 357 5.02 23.21 -27.05
C THR A 357 5.93 23.97 -26.08
N ILE A 358 6.10 25.30 -26.24
CA ILE A 358 6.56 26.13 -25.12
C ILE A 358 5.42 26.22 -24.11
N ASN A 359 5.38 25.28 -23.17
CA ASN A 359 4.56 25.39 -21.97
C ASN A 359 5.48 25.66 -20.78
N PRO A 360 5.76 26.93 -20.45
CA PRO A 360 6.77 27.30 -19.47
C PRO A 360 6.24 27.29 -18.03
N GLU A 361 4.97 26.92 -17.82
CA GLU A 361 4.34 26.83 -16.49
C GLU A 361 4.28 25.38 -15.99
N ALA A 362 4.50 25.21 -14.68
CA ALA A 362 4.25 23.95 -13.97
C ALA A 362 2.80 23.48 -14.17
N SER A 363 2.59 22.17 -14.31
CA SER A 363 1.29 21.59 -14.64
C SER A 363 1.01 20.29 -13.88
N ASN A 364 -0.19 19.73 -14.04
CA ASN A 364 -0.63 18.47 -13.39
C ASN A 364 -0.37 18.43 -11.87
N PRO A 365 -0.90 19.39 -11.08
CA PRO A 365 -0.72 19.39 -9.64
C PRO A 365 -1.31 18.15 -8.99
N ASN A 366 -0.58 17.62 -8.01
CA ASN A 366 -1.03 16.66 -7.03
C ASN A 366 -0.68 17.19 -5.63
N PRO A 367 -1.63 17.34 -4.69
CA PRO A 367 -3.07 17.17 -4.86
C PRO A 367 -3.64 18.05 -5.97
N ALA A 368 -4.63 17.52 -6.70
CA ALA A 368 -5.30 18.24 -7.77
C ALA A 368 -5.99 19.51 -7.24
N ASP A 369 -6.03 20.58 -8.04
CA ASP A 369 -6.62 21.85 -7.59
C ASP A 369 -8.08 21.70 -7.14
N GLY A 370 -8.35 22.17 -5.92
CA GLY A 370 -9.62 22.04 -5.22
C GLY A 370 -9.84 20.69 -4.54
N ALA A 371 -8.82 19.83 -4.40
CA ALA A 371 -8.93 18.57 -3.68
C ALA A 371 -9.31 18.76 -2.20
N THR A 372 -10.06 17.82 -1.63
CA THR A 372 -10.59 17.89 -0.26
C THR A 372 -10.48 16.53 0.43
N GLY A 373 -10.24 16.52 1.74
CA GLY A 373 -10.06 15.28 2.50
C GLY A 373 -8.69 14.65 2.27
N MET A 374 -7.68 15.49 1.97
CA MET A 374 -6.29 15.06 1.84
C MET A 374 -5.73 14.66 3.21
N ASP A 375 -4.71 13.82 3.20
CA ASP A 375 -3.95 13.53 4.41
C ASP A 375 -3.32 14.82 4.99
N VAL A 376 -3.03 14.81 6.29
CA VAL A 376 -2.25 15.88 6.92
C VAL A 376 -0.77 15.78 6.57
N ASP A 377 -0.27 14.61 6.22
CA ASP A 377 1.09 14.36 5.74
C ASP A 377 1.13 14.22 4.21
N VAL A 378 0.48 15.14 3.48
CA VAL A 378 0.33 15.07 2.02
C VAL A 378 1.45 15.78 1.25
N ASP A 379 2.23 14.99 0.50
CA ASP A 379 3.22 15.49 -0.45
C ASP A 379 2.59 16.24 -1.62
N LEU A 380 3.26 17.31 -2.06
CA LEU A 380 2.93 18.02 -3.29
C LEU A 380 3.82 17.51 -4.45
N SER A 381 3.28 17.40 -5.65
CA SER A 381 4.06 17.11 -6.86
C SER A 381 3.43 17.72 -8.11
N TRP A 382 4.27 18.02 -9.11
CA TRP A 382 3.85 18.62 -10.38
C TRP A 382 4.61 18.01 -11.56
N THR A 383 4.17 18.34 -12.77
CA THR A 383 4.96 18.18 -14.01
C THR A 383 5.64 19.51 -14.30
N ALA A 384 6.98 19.49 -14.42
CA ALA A 384 7.77 20.66 -14.77
C ALA A 384 7.34 21.29 -16.11
N GLY A 385 7.46 22.60 -16.22
CA GLY A 385 7.41 23.33 -17.48
C GLY A 385 8.53 22.92 -18.44
N ALA A 386 8.36 23.17 -19.74
CA ALA A 386 9.40 22.99 -20.73
C ALA A 386 10.62 23.89 -20.40
N ASP A 387 11.82 23.33 -20.57
CA ASP A 387 13.12 23.99 -20.33
C ASP A 387 13.37 24.49 -18.88
N ALA A 388 12.50 24.11 -17.93
CA ALA A 388 12.71 24.32 -16.51
C ALA A 388 13.93 23.53 -15.99
N VAL A 389 14.82 24.22 -15.29
CA VAL A 389 15.99 23.64 -14.60
C VAL A 389 15.88 23.71 -13.07
N SER A 390 14.93 24.48 -12.55
CA SER A 390 14.59 24.52 -11.12
C SER A 390 13.23 25.19 -10.89
N HIS A 391 12.66 25.00 -9.70
CA HIS A 391 11.29 25.32 -9.35
C HIS A 391 11.27 26.18 -8.08
N ASP A 392 10.69 27.39 -8.13
CA ASP A 392 10.41 28.21 -6.95
C ASP A 392 9.06 27.79 -6.35
N VAL A 393 9.09 27.15 -5.18
CA VAL A 393 7.91 26.66 -4.48
C VAL A 393 7.32 27.73 -3.58
N TYR A 394 6.00 27.94 -3.68
CA TYR A 394 5.21 28.79 -2.80
C TYR A 394 4.16 27.96 -2.08
N PHE A 395 3.99 28.14 -0.78
CA PHE A 395 3.02 27.39 0.04
C PHE A 395 2.41 28.26 1.15
N GLY A 396 1.18 27.94 1.58
CA GLY A 396 0.59 28.51 2.80
C GLY A 396 -0.95 28.50 2.83
N THR A 397 -1.54 29.04 3.89
CA THR A 397 -3.02 29.08 4.09
C THR A 397 -3.70 30.31 3.45
N SER A 398 -3.00 31.00 2.54
CA SER A 398 -3.47 32.22 1.87
C SER A 398 -3.50 32.02 0.36
N ALA A 399 -4.56 32.49 -0.32
CA ALA A 399 -4.68 32.48 -1.78
C ALA A 399 -3.59 33.31 -2.52
N THR A 400 -2.71 33.98 -1.77
CA THR A 400 -1.38 34.39 -2.21
C THR A 400 -0.37 33.66 -1.32
N PRO A 401 0.10 32.45 -1.70
CA PRO A 401 1.04 31.67 -0.90
C PRO A 401 2.39 32.40 -0.79
N GLU A 402 3.15 32.13 0.28
CA GLU A 402 4.47 32.74 0.49
C GLU A 402 5.56 31.86 -0.14
N PHE A 403 6.63 32.48 -0.63
CA PHE A 403 7.78 31.75 -1.17
C PHE A 403 8.45 30.94 -0.07
N VAL A 404 8.71 29.66 -0.36
CA VAL A 404 9.41 28.73 0.54
C VAL A 404 10.86 28.58 0.10
N GLN A 405 11.10 27.96 -1.05
CA GLN A 405 12.44 27.57 -1.51
C GLN A 405 12.51 27.42 -3.04
N ASN A 406 13.73 27.38 -3.56
CA ASN A 406 14.01 26.91 -4.92
C ASN A 406 14.60 25.49 -4.87
N GLN A 407 14.21 24.62 -5.80
CA GLN A 407 14.63 23.21 -5.82
C GLN A 407 14.70 22.63 -7.25
N LEU A 408 15.40 21.50 -7.41
CA LEU A 408 15.52 20.79 -8.70
C LEU A 408 14.44 19.71 -8.91
N GLU A 409 13.87 19.20 -7.82
CA GLU A 409 12.88 18.11 -7.87
C GLU A 409 11.47 18.65 -8.09
N THR A 410 10.60 17.85 -8.71
CA THR A 410 9.19 18.20 -8.97
C THR A 410 8.23 17.75 -7.85
N THR A 411 8.74 17.63 -6.62
CA THR A 411 8.03 17.19 -5.42
C THR A 411 8.40 18.04 -4.20
N TYR A 412 7.43 18.35 -3.33
CA TYR A 412 7.65 19.14 -2.12
C TYR A 412 6.82 18.60 -0.95
N ASP A 413 7.50 18.17 0.11
CA ASP A 413 6.88 17.80 1.39
C ASP A 413 6.69 19.08 2.24
N PRO A 414 5.45 19.47 2.58
CA PRO A 414 5.17 20.61 3.45
C PRO A 414 5.27 20.29 4.95
N GLY A 415 5.49 19.03 5.32
CA GLY A 415 5.38 18.47 6.66
C GLY A 415 3.93 18.36 7.15
N THR A 416 3.75 17.83 8.37
CA THR A 416 2.42 17.62 8.96
C THR A 416 1.59 18.90 9.06
N LEU A 417 0.49 18.91 8.32
CA LEU A 417 -0.42 20.04 8.18
C LEU A 417 -1.50 20.07 9.27
N ALA A 418 -2.07 21.26 9.48
CA ALA A 418 -3.29 21.39 10.28
C ALA A 418 -4.48 20.67 9.59
N PRO A 419 -5.31 19.90 10.33
CA PRO A 419 -6.53 19.27 9.81
C PRO A 419 -7.65 20.31 9.52
N ASP A 420 -8.63 19.92 8.71
CA ASP A 420 -9.76 20.76 8.24
C ASP A 420 -9.32 22.16 7.74
N THR A 421 -8.17 22.23 7.07
CA THR A 421 -7.52 23.49 6.67
C THR A 421 -7.23 23.52 5.17
N THR A 422 -7.63 24.59 4.50
CA THR A 422 -7.31 24.83 3.09
C THR A 422 -5.92 25.46 2.95
N TYR A 423 -5.07 24.81 2.17
CA TYR A 423 -3.76 25.29 1.75
C TYR A 423 -3.80 25.68 0.28
N TYR A 424 -2.91 26.61 -0.07
CA TYR A 424 -2.69 27.14 -1.40
C TYR A 424 -1.21 27.01 -1.72
N TRP A 425 -0.90 26.74 -2.98
CA TRP A 425 0.47 26.57 -3.43
C TRP A 425 0.63 26.94 -4.91
N ALA A 426 1.85 27.28 -5.30
CA ALA A 426 2.20 27.61 -6.68
C ALA A 426 3.66 27.26 -6.93
N ILE A 427 4.01 27.08 -8.20
CA ILE A 427 5.37 26.78 -8.64
C ILE A 427 5.73 27.76 -9.75
N ASP A 428 6.73 28.62 -9.52
CA ASP A 428 7.30 29.44 -10.60
C ASP A 428 8.49 28.69 -11.21
N GLU A 429 8.45 28.47 -12.52
CA GLU A 429 9.46 27.71 -13.25
C GLU A 429 10.66 28.59 -13.60
N ARG A 430 11.89 28.07 -13.46
CA ARG A 430 13.13 28.77 -13.85
C ARG A 430 13.84 28.06 -14.98
N ASP A 431 14.18 28.80 -16.02
CA ASP A 431 14.96 28.31 -17.16
C ASP A 431 16.49 28.39 -16.94
N SER A 432 17.26 27.78 -17.85
CA SER A 432 18.72 27.78 -17.83
C SER A 432 19.38 29.15 -18.08
N GLY A 433 18.64 30.11 -18.62
CA GLY A 433 19.05 31.51 -18.79
C GLY A 433 18.78 32.39 -17.57
N GLY A 434 18.06 31.87 -16.56
CA GLY A 434 17.68 32.57 -15.34
C GLY A 434 16.37 33.36 -15.44
N GLY A 435 15.55 33.11 -16.47
CA GLY A 435 14.17 33.57 -16.50
C GLY A 435 13.31 32.90 -15.42
N VAL A 436 12.14 33.48 -15.16
CA VAL A 436 11.17 32.97 -14.18
C VAL A 436 9.77 33.11 -14.77
N THR A 437 9.06 32.00 -14.88
CA THR A 437 7.68 31.93 -15.37
C THR A 437 6.75 31.64 -14.19
N PRO A 438 5.91 32.61 -13.77
CA PRO A 438 5.01 32.38 -12.64
C PRO A 438 3.92 31.36 -12.93
N GLY A 439 3.73 30.39 -12.04
CA GLY A 439 2.73 29.34 -12.20
C GLY A 439 1.32 29.72 -11.72
N ALA A 440 0.36 28.86 -12.04
CA ALA A 440 -0.98 28.94 -11.48
C ALA A 440 -0.98 28.65 -9.96
N VAL A 441 -1.83 29.35 -9.21
CA VAL A 441 -2.08 29.04 -7.79
C VAL A 441 -3.12 27.93 -7.70
N TRP A 442 -2.74 26.80 -7.10
CA TRP A 442 -3.58 25.66 -6.79
C TRP A 442 -3.94 25.62 -5.30
N SER A 443 -4.89 24.76 -4.94
CA SER A 443 -5.39 24.62 -3.57
C SER A 443 -5.81 23.20 -3.24
N PHE A 444 -5.72 22.83 -1.96
CA PHE A 444 -6.33 21.61 -1.42
C PHE A 444 -6.77 21.83 0.04
N THR A 445 -7.56 20.92 0.58
CA THR A 445 -8.04 20.95 1.97
C THR A 445 -7.80 19.61 2.65
N THR A 446 -7.09 19.63 3.78
CA THR A 446 -6.84 18.46 4.63
C THR A 446 -8.15 17.92 5.23
N ALA A 447 -8.16 16.64 5.57
CA ALA A 447 -9.30 16.02 6.24
C ALA A 447 -9.48 16.55 7.68
N PRO A 448 -10.71 16.52 8.23
CA PRO A 448 -10.92 16.74 9.66
C PRO A 448 -10.36 15.56 10.47
N VAL A 449 -9.95 15.83 11.72
CA VAL A 449 -9.58 14.77 12.67
C VAL A 449 -10.72 13.73 12.82
N PRO A 450 -10.40 12.44 12.97
CA PRO A 450 -11.43 11.41 13.17
C PRO A 450 -12.32 11.69 14.39
N GLY A 451 -13.56 11.21 14.35
CA GLY A 451 -14.40 11.14 15.54
C GLY A 451 -13.84 10.15 16.57
N GLN A 452 -14.24 10.25 17.83
CA GLN A 452 -13.88 9.25 18.85
C GLN A 452 -14.67 7.95 18.67
N ALA A 453 -14.01 6.82 18.96
CA ALA A 453 -14.64 5.52 19.07
C ALA A 453 -15.78 5.55 20.11
N SER A 454 -16.85 4.80 19.86
CA SER A 454 -18.05 4.83 20.68
C SER A 454 -18.71 3.47 20.84
N ILE A 455 -19.69 3.36 21.73
CA ILE A 455 -20.51 2.15 21.96
C ILE A 455 -19.63 0.88 22.17
N PRO A 456 -18.83 0.83 23.25
CA PRO A 456 -17.99 -0.31 23.55
C PRO A 456 -18.80 -1.58 23.86
N ASN A 457 -18.26 -2.73 23.45
CA ASN A 457 -18.63 -4.06 23.89
C ASN A 457 -17.34 -4.85 24.18
N PRO A 458 -17.06 -5.28 25.42
CA PRO A 458 -17.89 -5.13 26.62
C PRO A 458 -18.18 -3.67 26.98
N ALA A 459 -19.42 -3.39 27.40
CA ALA A 459 -19.84 -2.05 27.78
C ALA A 459 -19.02 -1.52 28.96
N ASP A 460 -18.76 -0.21 29.01
CA ASP A 460 -17.96 0.37 30.09
C ASP A 460 -18.59 0.11 31.48
N GLY A 461 -17.75 -0.38 32.39
CA GLY A 461 -18.14 -0.86 33.72
C GLY A 461 -18.82 -2.24 33.74
N ALA A 462 -18.81 -3.01 32.64
CA ALA A 462 -19.40 -4.35 32.61
C ALA A 462 -18.71 -5.32 33.60
N ALA A 463 -19.47 -6.25 34.14
CA ALA A 463 -18.99 -7.27 35.07
C ALA A 463 -19.50 -8.65 34.68
N ASN A 464 -18.71 -9.69 34.96
CA ASN A 464 -18.95 -11.07 34.53
C ASN A 464 -18.81 -11.24 33.00
N VAL A 465 -17.84 -10.55 32.40
CA VAL A 465 -17.45 -10.76 31.00
C VAL A 465 -16.71 -12.09 30.86
N GLY A 466 -16.91 -12.83 29.76
CA GLY A 466 -16.16 -14.06 29.52
C GLY A 466 -14.66 -13.79 29.40
N VAL A 467 -13.83 -14.78 29.78
CA VAL A 467 -12.37 -14.63 29.66
C VAL A 467 -11.88 -14.65 28.21
N ASP A 468 -12.67 -15.21 27.29
CA ASP A 468 -12.42 -15.25 25.85
C ASP A 468 -13.46 -14.35 25.12
N SER A 469 -13.50 -13.06 25.47
CA SER A 469 -14.48 -12.10 24.91
C SER A 469 -13.79 -10.97 24.15
N ASP A 470 -14.00 -10.95 22.84
CA ASP A 470 -13.52 -9.91 21.92
C ASP A 470 -14.02 -8.51 22.32
N LEU A 471 -13.15 -7.52 22.18
CA LEU A 471 -13.48 -6.11 22.27
C LEU A 471 -14.04 -5.65 20.93
N ASN A 472 -15.10 -4.86 20.93
CA ASN A 472 -15.77 -4.34 19.74
C ASN A 472 -16.28 -2.93 20.00
N TRP A 473 -16.26 -2.06 19.00
CA TRP A 473 -16.70 -0.66 19.11
C TRP A 473 -17.43 -0.21 17.84
N THR A 474 -17.95 1.02 17.87
CA THR A 474 -18.46 1.75 16.71
C THR A 474 -17.48 2.86 16.36
N ASN A 475 -16.97 2.83 15.14
CA ASN A 475 -15.98 3.76 14.61
C ASN A 475 -16.39 5.22 14.78
N GLY A 476 -15.39 6.09 14.95
CA GLY A 476 -15.49 7.51 14.66
C GLY A 476 -15.94 7.82 13.23
N SER A 477 -16.34 9.07 12.99
CA SER A 477 -16.40 9.58 11.61
C SER A 477 -14.98 9.74 11.07
N ASP A 478 -14.80 9.58 9.76
CA ASP A 478 -13.55 9.88 9.06
C ASP A 478 -12.33 9.01 9.50
N THR A 479 -12.59 7.96 10.29
CA THR A 479 -11.66 6.87 10.63
C THR A 479 -11.29 6.02 9.40
N THR A 480 -10.02 5.64 9.30
CA THR A 480 -9.51 4.54 8.47
C THR A 480 -9.00 3.34 9.28
N SER A 481 -8.45 3.54 10.48
CA SER A 481 -7.99 2.46 11.37
C SER A 481 -7.96 2.84 12.85
N HIS A 482 -7.53 1.90 13.71
CA HIS A 482 -7.74 1.97 15.16
C HIS A 482 -6.49 1.56 15.94
N ASP A 483 -5.89 2.47 16.71
CA ASP A 483 -4.82 2.14 17.63
C ASP A 483 -5.39 1.59 18.95
N VAL A 484 -5.19 0.30 19.19
CA VAL A 484 -5.79 -0.40 20.34
C VAL A 484 -4.86 -0.39 21.54
N TYR A 485 -5.38 0.02 22.69
CA TYR A 485 -4.71 -0.05 23.97
C TYR A 485 -5.52 -0.94 24.92
N PHE A 486 -4.90 -1.97 25.51
CA PHE A 486 -5.56 -2.93 26.39
C PHE A 486 -4.63 -3.41 27.51
N GLY A 487 -5.12 -3.46 28.75
CA GLY A 487 -4.36 -3.97 29.89
C GLY A 487 -5.08 -3.81 31.22
N ILE A 488 -4.34 -3.94 32.33
CA ILE A 488 -4.87 -3.77 33.70
C ILE A 488 -4.63 -2.36 34.29
N ASN A 489 -4.06 -1.46 33.50
CA ASN A 489 -3.70 -0.10 33.89
C ASN A 489 -4.89 0.86 33.64
N PRO A 490 -5.39 1.60 34.65
CA PRO A 490 -6.53 2.51 34.49
C PRO A 490 -6.26 3.73 33.60
N THR A 491 -5.00 3.95 33.19
CA THR A 491 -4.62 4.91 32.16
C THR A 491 -3.71 4.20 31.15
N PRO A 492 -4.28 3.45 30.18
CA PRO A 492 -3.51 2.78 29.14
C PRO A 492 -2.66 3.78 28.35
N GLY A 493 -1.40 3.45 28.12
CA GLY A 493 -0.48 4.22 27.28
C GLY A 493 0.42 3.29 26.47
N VAL A 494 1.61 3.75 26.08
CA VAL A 494 2.51 3.00 25.18
C VAL A 494 2.86 1.57 25.62
N ALA A 495 2.77 1.25 26.91
CA ALA A 495 3.02 -0.11 27.43
C ALA A 495 1.81 -1.06 27.24
N GLU A 496 0.62 -0.52 27.03
CA GLU A 496 -0.63 -1.25 26.80
C GLU A 496 -1.04 -1.27 25.32
N PHE A 497 -0.25 -0.66 24.42
CA PHE A 497 -0.52 -0.65 22.97
C PHE A 497 -0.43 -2.07 22.38
N GLN A 498 -1.47 -2.48 21.65
CA GLN A 498 -1.61 -3.80 21.03
C GLN A 498 -1.50 -3.77 19.51
N GLY A 499 -1.15 -2.61 18.92
CA GLY A 499 -1.06 -2.40 17.48
C GLY A 499 -2.29 -1.75 16.87
N ASN A 500 -2.14 -1.36 15.60
CA ASN A 500 -3.18 -0.77 14.78
C ASN A 500 -4.09 -1.87 14.17
N GLN A 501 -5.41 -1.64 14.17
CA GLN A 501 -6.42 -2.55 13.63
C GLN A 501 -7.23 -1.87 12.53
N THR A 502 -7.48 -2.57 11.43
CA THR A 502 -8.33 -2.09 10.32
C THR A 502 -9.83 -2.39 10.52
N SER A 503 -10.16 -3.17 11.55
CA SER A 503 -11.52 -3.57 11.89
C SER A 503 -11.90 -3.11 13.28
N ALA A 504 -13.20 -2.87 13.50
CA ALA A 504 -13.77 -2.37 14.75
C ALA A 504 -13.83 -3.42 15.89
N THR A 505 -12.84 -4.31 15.93
CA THR A 505 -12.78 -5.48 16.82
C THR A 505 -11.34 -5.84 17.17
N PHE A 506 -11.12 -6.41 18.35
CA PHE A 506 -9.83 -6.86 18.84
C PHE A 506 -10.00 -8.07 19.77
N ASP A 507 -9.28 -9.15 19.50
CA ASP A 507 -9.20 -10.33 20.37
C ASP A 507 -8.02 -10.16 21.37
N PRO A 508 -8.28 -9.97 22.68
CA PRO A 508 -7.24 -9.86 23.69
C PRO A 508 -6.62 -11.22 24.09
N GLY A 509 -7.11 -12.33 23.54
CA GLY A 509 -6.84 -13.68 24.01
C GLY A 509 -7.51 -14.00 25.34
N THR A 510 -7.22 -15.18 25.90
CA THR A 510 -7.77 -15.62 27.19
C THR A 510 -7.27 -14.75 28.34
N MET A 511 -8.19 -14.02 28.97
CA MET A 511 -7.96 -13.11 30.09
C MET A 511 -7.94 -13.82 31.46
N ASP A 512 -7.34 -13.18 32.46
CA ASP A 512 -7.39 -13.65 33.85
C ASP A 512 -8.80 -13.50 34.46
N TYR A 513 -9.20 -14.49 35.26
CA TYR A 513 -10.47 -14.46 36.01
C TYR A 513 -10.48 -13.37 37.09
N LEU A 514 -11.67 -12.82 37.38
CA LEU A 514 -11.94 -11.78 38.38
C LEU A 514 -11.02 -10.54 38.26
N THR A 515 -10.55 -10.24 37.05
CA THR A 515 -9.61 -9.15 36.78
C THR A 515 -10.33 -8.01 36.05
N THR A 516 -10.07 -6.77 36.48
CA THR A 516 -10.57 -5.58 35.80
C THR A 516 -9.57 -5.16 34.74
N TYR A 517 -10.02 -5.16 33.49
CA TYR A 517 -9.26 -4.67 32.34
C TYR A 517 -9.76 -3.28 31.94
N TYR A 518 -8.85 -2.50 31.39
CA TYR A 518 -9.04 -1.15 30.86
C TYR A 518 -8.57 -1.11 29.42
N TRP A 519 -9.29 -0.38 28.58
CA TRP A 519 -8.99 -0.29 27.17
C TRP A 519 -9.38 1.05 26.56
N ARG A 520 -8.68 1.45 25.50
CA ARG A 520 -8.87 2.70 24.77
C ARG A 520 -8.65 2.42 23.29
N ILE A 521 -9.41 3.09 22.44
CA ILE A 521 -9.27 3.03 20.99
C ILE A 521 -8.98 4.44 20.50
N ASP A 522 -7.77 4.67 19.99
CA ASP A 522 -7.42 5.93 19.35
C ASP A 522 -7.75 5.80 17.87
N GLU A 523 -8.58 6.70 17.36
CA GLU A 523 -9.13 6.63 16.01
C GLU A 523 -8.18 7.33 15.04
N VAL A 524 -7.72 6.61 14.02
CA VAL A 524 -6.74 7.06 13.03
C VAL A 524 -7.45 7.31 11.71
N GLY A 525 -7.10 8.40 11.02
CA GLY A 525 -7.62 8.75 9.70
C GLY A 525 -6.77 9.85 9.04
N PRO A 526 -7.12 10.29 7.82
CA PRO A 526 -6.33 11.28 7.08
C PRO A 526 -6.26 12.66 7.74
N GLY A 527 -7.08 12.94 8.76
CA GLY A 527 -6.95 14.15 9.59
C GLY A 527 -5.98 14.01 10.77
N GLY A 528 -5.26 12.88 10.88
CA GLY A 528 -4.44 12.51 12.04
C GLY A 528 -5.16 11.55 13.01
N VAL A 529 -4.73 11.58 14.28
CA VAL A 529 -5.19 10.64 15.32
C VAL A 529 -6.02 11.37 16.39
N THR A 530 -7.17 10.80 16.75
CA THR A 530 -8.03 11.25 17.85
C THR A 530 -7.96 10.27 19.02
N GLU A 531 -7.39 10.71 20.14
CA GLU A 531 -7.32 9.90 21.37
C GLU A 531 -8.73 9.53 21.88
N GLY A 532 -8.92 8.24 22.18
CA GLY A 532 -10.18 7.69 22.64
C GLY A 532 -10.49 7.94 24.11
N VAL A 533 -11.71 7.57 24.51
CA VAL A 533 -12.09 7.46 25.92
C VAL A 533 -11.68 6.10 26.48
N VAL A 534 -11.19 6.06 27.72
CA VAL A 534 -10.86 4.81 28.41
C VAL A 534 -12.14 4.14 28.92
N TRP A 535 -12.33 2.89 28.54
CA TRP A 535 -13.39 1.99 29.00
C TRP A 535 -12.83 0.90 29.90
N SER A 536 -13.71 0.23 30.64
CA SER A 536 -13.33 -0.84 31.57
C SER A 536 -14.34 -1.98 31.63
N PHE A 537 -13.90 -3.18 32.00
CA PHE A 537 -14.78 -4.28 32.38
C PHE A 537 -14.10 -5.25 33.34
N THR A 538 -14.86 -6.13 33.99
CA THR A 538 -14.34 -7.18 34.89
C THR A 538 -14.79 -8.56 34.45
N THR A 539 -13.84 -9.48 34.33
CA THR A 539 -14.07 -10.87 33.90
C THR A 539 -14.84 -11.69 34.95
N ILE A 540 -15.41 -12.82 34.51
CA ILE A 540 -16.07 -13.82 35.36
C ILE A 540 -15.15 -14.34 36.48
N VAL A 541 -15.76 -14.85 37.55
CA VAL A 541 -15.08 -15.67 38.56
C VAL A 541 -14.89 -17.08 38.00
N ALA A 542 -13.77 -17.73 38.30
CA ALA A 542 -13.54 -19.13 37.91
C ALA A 542 -14.58 -20.08 38.55
N ALA A 543 -15.06 -21.04 37.77
CA ALA A 543 -15.83 -22.18 38.29
C ALA A 543 -14.96 -23.01 39.25
N PRO A 544 -15.54 -23.71 40.24
CA PRO A 544 -14.76 -24.39 41.26
C PRO A 544 -14.06 -25.63 40.71
N GLY A 545 -13.08 -26.17 41.45
CA GLY A 545 -12.51 -27.49 41.15
C GLY A 545 -13.53 -28.63 41.30
N GLN A 546 -13.19 -29.83 40.85
CA GLN A 546 -14.00 -31.04 41.08
C GLN A 546 -13.87 -31.59 42.51
N ALA A 547 -14.91 -32.26 42.98
CA ALA A 547 -14.90 -33.07 44.20
C ALA A 547 -13.88 -34.22 44.09
N SER A 548 -13.27 -34.59 45.22
CA SER A 548 -12.23 -35.64 45.28
C SER A 548 -12.29 -36.47 46.56
N ASN A 549 -11.47 -37.53 46.66
CA ASN A 549 -11.35 -38.41 47.84
C ASN A 549 -12.69 -39.05 48.24
N GLU A 550 -13.31 -39.78 47.32
CA GLU A 550 -14.61 -40.41 47.51
C GLU A 550 -14.58 -41.57 48.52
N ASN A 551 -15.58 -41.61 49.40
CA ASN A 551 -15.84 -42.72 50.32
C ASN A 551 -17.35 -42.97 50.41
N PRO A 552 -17.89 -44.15 50.04
CA PRO A 552 -17.17 -45.35 49.58
C PRO A 552 -16.31 -45.13 48.34
N ALA A 553 -15.12 -45.73 48.33
CA ALA A 553 -14.18 -45.65 47.22
C ALA A 553 -14.80 -46.18 45.92
N ASN A 554 -14.47 -45.58 44.78
CA ASN A 554 -15.06 -45.98 43.51
C ASN A 554 -14.80 -47.47 43.17
N GLY A 555 -15.88 -48.22 42.92
CA GLY A 555 -15.87 -49.66 42.69
C GLY A 555 -15.85 -50.53 43.96
N ALA A 556 -16.01 -49.97 45.16
CA ALA A 556 -16.02 -50.75 46.41
C ALA A 556 -17.16 -51.77 46.45
N THR A 557 -16.90 -52.96 46.99
CA THR A 557 -17.89 -54.04 47.20
C THR A 557 -18.02 -54.39 48.68
N ASN A 558 -19.13 -55.06 49.05
CA ASN A 558 -19.49 -55.37 50.44
C ASN A 558 -19.62 -54.12 51.34
N VAL A 559 -20.05 -53.00 50.77
CA VAL A 559 -20.37 -51.78 51.53
C VAL A 559 -21.59 -52.04 52.43
N ALA A 560 -21.57 -51.54 53.65
CA ALA A 560 -22.69 -51.71 54.59
C ALA A 560 -23.89 -50.86 54.12
N ILE A 561 -25.10 -51.39 54.31
CA ILE A 561 -26.35 -50.75 53.82
C ILE A 561 -26.70 -49.43 54.52
N ASP A 562 -25.96 -49.06 55.57
CA ASP A 562 -26.07 -47.83 56.37
C ASP A 562 -24.82 -46.94 56.24
N THR A 563 -24.10 -47.02 55.11
CA THR A 563 -22.86 -46.23 54.88
C THR A 563 -23.16 -44.85 54.28
N ASP A 564 -22.76 -43.79 54.99
CA ASP A 564 -22.76 -42.41 54.50
C ASP A 564 -21.72 -42.18 53.37
N LEU A 565 -22.06 -41.32 52.41
CA LEU A 565 -21.16 -40.84 51.37
C LEU A 565 -20.36 -39.64 51.87
N ASN A 566 -19.07 -39.58 51.57
CA ASN A 566 -18.15 -38.51 52.02
C ASN A 566 -17.17 -38.15 50.90
N TRP A 567 -16.87 -36.87 50.74
CA TRP A 567 -15.88 -36.37 49.77
C TRP A 567 -15.08 -35.19 50.34
N THR A 568 -14.08 -34.74 49.58
CA THR A 568 -13.38 -33.46 49.75
C THR A 568 -13.90 -32.48 48.70
N ALA A 569 -14.32 -31.31 49.13
CA ALA A 569 -14.77 -30.22 48.26
C ALA A 569 -13.70 -29.82 47.24
N GLY A 570 -14.13 -29.46 46.04
CA GLY A 570 -13.30 -28.81 45.03
C GLY A 570 -12.73 -27.46 45.51
N ILE A 571 -11.60 -27.04 44.94
CA ILE A 571 -11.04 -25.71 45.23
C ILE A 571 -12.05 -24.61 44.86
N ASP A 572 -12.18 -23.60 45.71
CA ASP A 572 -13.13 -22.49 45.58
C ASP A 572 -14.63 -22.88 45.46
N ALA A 573 -14.99 -24.11 45.82
CA ALA A 573 -16.38 -24.54 45.96
C ALA A 573 -17.04 -23.94 47.22
N THR A 574 -18.34 -23.64 47.11
CA THR A 574 -19.17 -23.08 48.19
C THR A 574 -20.42 -23.91 48.50
N SER A 575 -20.82 -24.79 47.58
CA SER A 575 -21.87 -25.80 47.78
C SER A 575 -21.72 -26.94 46.77
N HIS A 576 -22.47 -28.01 46.98
CA HIS A 576 -22.33 -29.31 46.33
C HIS A 576 -23.71 -29.82 45.90
N ASP A 577 -23.94 -30.03 44.60
CA ASP A 577 -25.11 -30.74 44.09
C ASP A 577 -24.85 -32.25 44.14
N VAL A 578 -25.59 -32.97 44.99
CA VAL A 578 -25.43 -34.40 45.20
C VAL A 578 -26.34 -35.19 44.25
N TYR A 579 -25.78 -36.18 43.57
CA TYR A 579 -26.48 -37.15 42.75
C TYR A 579 -26.23 -38.56 43.33
N PHE A 580 -27.28 -39.35 43.50
CA PHE A 580 -27.21 -40.72 44.06
C PHE A 580 -28.35 -41.58 43.51
N GLY A 581 -28.11 -42.86 43.23
CA GLY A 581 -29.16 -43.81 42.84
C GLY A 581 -28.61 -45.09 42.20
N THR A 582 -29.48 -45.94 41.66
CA THR A 582 -29.09 -47.18 40.97
C THR A 582 -28.90 -47.02 39.46
N ALA A 583 -29.24 -45.86 38.89
CA ALA A 583 -28.89 -45.44 37.54
C ALA A 583 -27.53 -44.73 37.53
N SER A 584 -26.83 -44.71 36.40
CA SER A 584 -25.56 -43.99 36.23
C SER A 584 -25.71 -42.86 35.19
N PRO A 585 -25.46 -41.59 35.55
CA PRO A 585 -25.26 -41.08 36.92
C PRO A 585 -26.52 -41.23 37.79
N GLY A 586 -26.34 -41.15 39.11
CA GLY A 586 -27.44 -41.16 40.07
C GLY A 586 -28.42 -40.00 39.88
N THR A 587 -29.60 -40.08 40.48
CA THR A 587 -30.59 -38.98 40.44
C THR A 587 -30.20 -37.86 41.39
N PHE A 588 -30.49 -36.60 41.01
CA PHE A 588 -30.25 -35.43 41.87
C PHE A 588 -31.01 -35.54 43.21
N GLN A 589 -30.30 -35.35 44.32
CA GLN A 589 -30.83 -35.44 45.67
C GLN A 589 -30.97 -34.07 46.35
N GLY A 590 -30.14 -33.10 45.98
CA GLY A 590 -30.19 -31.73 46.52
C GLY A 590 -28.84 -31.01 46.46
N ASN A 591 -28.87 -29.71 46.77
CA ASN A 591 -27.68 -28.90 47.00
C ASN A 591 -27.40 -28.76 48.50
N GLN A 592 -26.14 -28.85 48.92
CA GLN A 592 -25.71 -28.75 50.32
C GLN A 592 -24.33 -28.12 50.48
N VAL A 593 -23.99 -27.65 51.68
CA VAL A 593 -22.69 -27.04 52.01
C VAL A 593 -21.73 -28.03 52.69
N GLU A 594 -22.26 -29.10 53.29
CA GLU A 594 -21.46 -30.14 53.94
C GLU A 594 -20.95 -31.16 52.91
N THR A 595 -19.76 -31.74 53.12
CA THR A 595 -19.16 -32.73 52.21
C THR A 595 -19.51 -34.18 52.53
N THR A 596 -20.71 -34.39 53.11
CA THR A 596 -21.22 -35.69 53.57
C THR A 596 -22.71 -35.86 53.27
N PHE A 597 -23.14 -37.01 52.77
CA PHE A 597 -24.54 -37.29 52.41
C PHE A 597 -24.98 -38.68 52.92
N ASP A 598 -26.07 -38.71 53.70
CA ASP A 598 -26.73 -39.94 54.17
C ASP A 598 -27.75 -40.43 53.10
N PRO A 599 -27.50 -41.57 52.43
CA PRO A 599 -28.41 -42.13 51.43
C PRO A 599 -29.62 -42.87 52.04
N GLY A 600 -29.68 -43.02 53.37
CA GLY A 600 -30.60 -43.90 54.07
C GLY A 600 -30.22 -45.39 53.94
N ILE A 601 -31.11 -46.27 54.43
CA ILE A 601 -30.89 -47.71 54.36
C ILE A 601 -31.02 -48.22 52.91
N MET A 602 -29.90 -48.71 52.38
CA MET A 602 -29.77 -49.23 51.03
C MET A 602 -30.22 -50.70 50.91
N THR A 603 -30.54 -51.13 49.69
CA THR A 603 -30.87 -52.53 49.39
C THR A 603 -29.59 -53.37 49.31
N ASN A 604 -29.57 -54.57 49.88
CA ASN A 604 -28.46 -55.54 49.75
C ASN A 604 -28.21 -55.91 48.28
N ASN A 605 -26.98 -56.35 47.98
CA ASN A 605 -26.50 -56.78 46.66
C ASN A 605 -26.85 -55.83 45.50
N THR A 606 -26.87 -54.53 45.77
CA THR A 606 -27.27 -53.49 44.81
C THR A 606 -26.11 -52.53 44.57
N THR A 607 -25.82 -52.26 43.30
CA THR A 607 -24.83 -51.24 42.91
C THR A 607 -25.50 -49.87 42.86
N TYR A 608 -24.90 -48.91 43.55
CA TYR A 608 -25.30 -47.51 43.56
C TYR A 608 -24.21 -46.67 42.86
N TYR A 609 -24.64 -45.64 42.14
CA TYR A 609 -23.80 -44.65 41.49
C TYR A 609 -24.06 -43.28 42.13
N TRP A 610 -23.01 -42.49 42.26
CA TRP A 610 -23.08 -41.16 42.84
C TRP A 610 -22.09 -40.18 42.21
N ARG A 611 -22.42 -38.89 42.26
CA ARG A 611 -21.64 -37.79 41.67
C ARG A 611 -21.87 -36.54 42.49
N ILE A 612 -20.85 -35.70 42.61
CA ILE A 612 -20.93 -34.40 43.27
C ILE A 612 -20.57 -33.31 42.26
N ASP A 613 -21.52 -32.42 41.96
CA ASP A 613 -21.24 -31.25 41.10
C ASP A 613 -20.97 -30.03 41.98
N GLU A 614 -19.78 -29.46 41.83
CA GLU A 614 -19.25 -28.42 42.69
C GLU A 614 -19.73 -27.03 42.25
N LYS A 615 -20.11 -26.16 43.18
CA LYS A 615 -20.72 -24.85 42.87
C LYS A 615 -20.10 -23.67 43.61
N ASN A 616 -19.89 -22.58 42.87
CA ASN A 616 -19.59 -21.26 43.39
C ASN A 616 -20.29 -20.16 42.56
N THR A 617 -19.93 -18.90 42.78
CA THR A 617 -20.50 -17.77 42.01
C THR A 617 -20.00 -17.69 40.56
N GLY A 618 -18.91 -18.36 40.22
CA GLY A 618 -18.34 -18.47 38.88
C GLY A 618 -18.94 -19.61 38.03
N GLY A 619 -19.56 -20.62 38.65
CA GLY A 619 -20.26 -21.66 37.89
C GLY A 619 -20.53 -22.96 38.66
N THR A 620 -20.81 -24.00 37.88
CA THR A 620 -20.96 -25.39 38.34
C THR A 620 -19.96 -26.28 37.61
N THR A 621 -19.17 -27.04 38.35
CA THR A 621 -18.20 -27.99 37.80
C THR A 621 -18.69 -29.41 38.05
N THR A 622 -19.12 -30.07 36.98
CA THR A 622 -19.64 -31.45 37.01
C THR A 622 -18.58 -32.42 37.53
N GLY A 623 -18.93 -33.24 38.51
CA GLY A 623 -18.02 -34.21 39.12
C GLY A 623 -17.84 -35.50 38.33
N THR A 624 -16.92 -36.34 38.80
CA THR A 624 -16.78 -37.72 38.31
C THR A 624 -17.88 -38.61 38.91
N VAL A 625 -18.39 -39.56 38.13
CA VAL A 625 -19.35 -40.57 38.63
C VAL A 625 -18.59 -41.71 39.31
N TRP A 626 -18.87 -41.91 40.58
CA TRP A 626 -18.37 -43.00 41.41
C TRP A 626 -19.44 -44.07 41.61
N SER A 627 -19.06 -45.31 41.96
CA SER A 627 -20.01 -46.37 42.29
C SER A 627 -19.55 -47.29 43.41
N PHE A 628 -20.47 -48.03 44.02
CA PHE A 628 -20.18 -49.10 44.98
C PHE A 628 -21.32 -50.12 45.05
N THR A 629 -21.05 -51.32 45.56
CA THR A 629 -22.02 -52.41 45.72
C THR A 629 -22.17 -52.82 47.19
N THR A 630 -23.41 -52.89 47.67
CA THR A 630 -23.76 -53.29 49.03
C THR A 630 -23.60 -54.80 49.27
N ALA A 631 -23.46 -55.21 50.54
CA ALA A 631 -23.31 -56.62 50.96
C ALA A 631 -24.49 -57.54 50.56
N VAL A 632 -24.25 -58.86 50.53
CA VAL A 632 -25.23 -59.90 50.16
C VAL A 632 -25.98 -60.45 51.39
N ALA A 633 -27.19 -60.98 51.21
CA ALA A 633 -28.03 -61.52 52.28
C ALA A 633 -27.77 -63.03 52.60
N GLU A 634 -28.26 -63.48 53.75
CA GLU A 634 -28.35 -64.91 54.15
C GLU A 634 -29.41 -65.67 53.33
N PRO A 635 -29.27 -66.99 53.13
CA PRO A 635 -30.20 -67.75 52.30
C PRO A 635 -31.54 -68.01 53.02
N GLY A 636 -32.63 -68.08 52.25
CA GLY A 636 -33.96 -68.48 52.74
C GLY A 636 -34.03 -69.97 53.13
N GLN A 637 -35.18 -70.42 53.63
CA GLN A 637 -35.43 -71.86 53.89
C GLN A 637 -35.93 -72.60 52.64
N ALA A 638 -35.54 -73.88 52.51
CA ALA A 638 -36.09 -74.81 51.53
C ALA A 638 -37.62 -74.93 51.69
N SER A 639 -38.33 -75.06 50.56
CA SER A 639 -39.80 -75.13 50.54
C SER A 639 -40.33 -76.12 49.49
N ASN A 640 -41.65 -76.35 49.46
CA ASN A 640 -42.34 -77.20 48.48
C ASN A 640 -41.73 -78.61 48.28
N PRO A 641 -41.70 -79.47 49.32
CA PRO A 641 -41.22 -80.83 49.19
C PRO A 641 -42.04 -81.64 48.18
N SER A 642 -41.36 -82.44 47.37
CA SER A 642 -41.87 -83.59 46.66
C SER A 642 -40.94 -84.78 46.96
N PRO A 643 -41.41 -85.90 47.51
CA PRO A 643 -42.80 -86.18 47.87
C PRO A 643 -43.32 -85.23 48.96
N ALA A 644 -44.57 -84.78 48.80
CA ALA A 644 -45.18 -83.82 49.71
C ALA A 644 -45.20 -84.33 51.15
N ASP A 645 -45.10 -83.42 52.12
CA ASP A 645 -45.09 -83.82 53.53
C ASP A 645 -46.33 -84.62 53.91
N THR A 646 -46.12 -85.74 54.59
CA THR A 646 -47.08 -86.81 54.95
C THR A 646 -47.65 -87.62 53.78
N ALA A 647 -47.10 -87.52 52.56
CA ALA A 647 -47.58 -88.29 51.40
C ALA A 647 -47.52 -89.82 51.62
N THR A 648 -48.44 -90.56 50.99
CA THR A 648 -48.53 -92.03 51.05
C THR A 648 -48.67 -92.62 49.66
N ASN A 649 -48.23 -93.87 49.46
CA ASN A 649 -48.09 -94.53 48.15
C ASN A 649 -47.10 -93.83 47.20
N VAL A 650 -46.05 -93.23 47.76
CA VAL A 650 -44.95 -92.63 47.02
C VAL A 650 -44.11 -93.70 46.34
N ALA A 651 -43.72 -93.56 45.08
CA ALA A 651 -42.93 -94.60 44.39
C ALA A 651 -41.66 -94.99 45.20
N ILE A 652 -41.29 -96.29 45.22
CA ILE A 652 -40.09 -96.77 45.95
C ILE A 652 -38.76 -96.25 45.39
N ASP A 653 -38.82 -95.68 44.19
CA ASP A 653 -37.81 -94.99 43.40
C ASP A 653 -38.14 -93.48 43.27
N ALA A 654 -38.94 -92.91 44.18
CA ALA A 654 -39.27 -91.48 44.13
C ALA A 654 -38.11 -90.61 44.61
N ASP A 655 -37.63 -89.76 43.71
CA ASP A 655 -36.65 -88.72 44.01
C ASP A 655 -37.23 -87.68 44.97
N LEU A 656 -36.39 -87.23 45.89
CA LEU A 656 -36.68 -86.06 46.72
C LEU A 656 -36.36 -84.81 45.92
N SER A 657 -37.24 -83.81 45.97
CA SER A 657 -37.04 -82.52 45.32
C SER A 657 -37.72 -81.41 46.11
N TRP A 658 -37.11 -80.23 46.11
CA TRP A 658 -37.58 -79.06 46.84
C TRP A 658 -37.44 -77.81 45.96
N THR A 659 -38.03 -76.71 46.38
CA THR A 659 -37.67 -75.37 45.91
C THR A 659 -36.59 -74.82 46.84
N ALA A 660 -35.45 -74.42 46.28
CA ALA A 660 -34.38 -73.75 47.03
C ALA A 660 -34.90 -72.53 47.81
N GLY A 661 -34.32 -72.29 48.97
CA GLY A 661 -34.41 -70.99 49.64
C GLY A 661 -33.89 -69.86 48.74
N SER A 662 -34.46 -68.66 48.90
CA SER A 662 -33.95 -67.47 48.19
C SER A 662 -32.46 -67.29 48.46
N ASP A 663 -31.68 -66.94 47.44
CA ASP A 663 -30.23 -66.67 47.54
C ASP A 663 -29.38 -67.87 48.01
N ALA A 664 -29.93 -69.08 48.07
CA ALA A 664 -29.17 -70.31 48.34
C ALA A 664 -28.39 -70.78 47.10
N THR A 665 -27.20 -71.33 47.34
CA THR A 665 -26.28 -71.87 46.31
C THR A 665 -25.95 -73.34 46.48
N SER A 666 -26.23 -73.94 47.64
CA SER A 666 -26.20 -75.40 47.83
C SER A 666 -27.04 -75.84 49.04
N HIS A 667 -27.28 -77.15 49.15
CA HIS A 667 -28.34 -77.73 49.97
C HIS A 667 -27.85 -78.99 50.72
N ASP A 668 -27.83 -79.01 52.05
CA ASP A 668 -27.52 -80.21 52.83
C ASP A 668 -28.76 -81.11 52.97
N VAL A 669 -28.70 -82.35 52.48
CA VAL A 669 -29.82 -83.30 52.53
C VAL A 669 -29.72 -84.24 53.72
N TYR A 670 -30.83 -84.40 54.45
CA TYR A 670 -30.98 -85.36 55.55
C TYR A 670 -32.19 -86.27 55.31
N LEU A 671 -32.04 -87.59 55.48
CA LEU A 671 -33.08 -88.60 55.26
C LEU A 671 -32.92 -89.80 56.22
N GLY A 672 -34.00 -90.19 56.89
CA GLY A 672 -34.04 -91.32 57.83
C GLY A 672 -35.45 -91.87 58.05
N THR A 673 -35.62 -92.87 58.91
CA THR A 673 -36.93 -93.46 59.26
C THR A 673 -37.46 -93.06 60.65
N ASP A 674 -36.67 -92.30 61.43
CA ASP A 674 -37.11 -91.67 62.68
C ASP A 674 -37.05 -90.13 62.56
N TYR A 675 -38.11 -89.47 63.01
CA TYR A 675 -38.26 -88.03 62.96
C TYR A 675 -37.27 -87.28 63.86
N HIS A 676 -36.97 -87.82 65.05
CA HIS A 676 -36.11 -87.17 66.04
C HIS A 676 -34.64 -87.23 65.64
N ASP A 677 -34.22 -88.30 64.98
CA ASP A 677 -32.87 -88.41 64.42
C ASP A 677 -32.69 -87.38 63.27
N VAL A 678 -33.67 -87.25 62.36
CA VAL A 678 -33.62 -86.29 61.24
C VAL A 678 -33.71 -84.82 61.69
N ILE A 679 -34.56 -84.47 62.67
CA ILE A 679 -34.66 -83.07 63.14
C ILE A 679 -33.42 -82.60 63.93
N SER A 680 -32.66 -83.53 64.50
CA SER A 680 -31.43 -83.21 65.24
C SER A 680 -30.14 -83.51 64.47
N ALA A 681 -30.26 -83.96 63.22
CA ALA A 681 -29.13 -84.31 62.37
C ALA A 681 -28.24 -83.11 62.02
N SER A 682 -26.95 -83.41 61.83
CA SER A 682 -25.89 -82.52 61.32
C SER A 682 -25.01 -83.30 60.34
N GLU A 683 -24.06 -82.66 59.66
CA GLU A 683 -23.20 -83.29 58.62
C GLU A 683 -22.43 -84.57 59.06
N ILE A 684 -22.38 -84.87 60.36
CA ILE A 684 -21.76 -86.09 60.93
C ILE A 684 -22.77 -87.21 61.30
N SER A 685 -24.07 -86.97 61.12
CA SER A 685 -25.15 -87.91 61.47
C SER A 685 -25.39 -88.95 60.35
N PRO A 686 -25.78 -90.21 60.65
CA PRO A 686 -26.12 -91.21 59.63
C PRO A 686 -27.23 -90.80 58.66
N GLU A 687 -28.09 -89.87 59.09
CA GLU A 687 -29.20 -89.31 58.33
C GLU A 687 -28.71 -88.34 57.24
N PHE A 688 -27.52 -87.75 57.37
CA PHE A 688 -26.94 -86.87 56.35
C PHE A 688 -26.59 -87.65 55.07
N LYS A 689 -27.00 -87.12 53.92
CA LYS A 689 -26.84 -87.74 52.59
C LYS A 689 -25.92 -86.95 51.64
N GLY A 690 -25.35 -85.84 52.13
CA GLY A 690 -24.44 -84.99 51.37
C GLY A 690 -25.04 -83.63 51.03
N ASN A 691 -24.16 -82.70 50.67
CA ASN A 691 -24.51 -81.41 50.10
C ASN A 691 -24.76 -81.55 48.59
N GLN A 692 -25.84 -80.98 48.09
CA GLN A 692 -26.24 -80.96 46.68
C GLN A 692 -26.17 -79.54 46.14
N THR A 693 -25.76 -79.38 44.88
CA THR A 693 -25.86 -78.12 44.13
C THR A 693 -27.19 -77.98 43.38
N GLU A 694 -27.89 -79.10 43.17
CA GLU A 694 -29.21 -79.17 42.55
C GLU A 694 -30.30 -79.34 43.64
N THR A 695 -31.53 -78.94 43.35
CA THR A 695 -32.66 -79.05 44.30
C THR A 695 -33.34 -80.42 44.29
N THR A 696 -32.57 -81.48 44.04
CA THR A 696 -33.03 -82.88 43.98
C THR A 696 -32.05 -83.83 44.68
N TYR A 697 -32.56 -84.99 45.10
CA TYR A 697 -31.77 -86.08 45.68
C TYR A 697 -32.46 -87.42 45.42
N GLU A 698 -31.80 -88.31 44.67
CA GLU A 698 -32.28 -89.69 44.43
C GLU A 698 -31.82 -90.60 45.59
N PRO A 699 -32.73 -91.17 46.41
CA PRO A 699 -32.36 -92.13 47.44
C PRO A 699 -32.16 -93.54 46.88
N ASP A 700 -31.20 -94.29 47.45
CA ASP A 700 -31.09 -95.75 47.24
C ASP A 700 -32.44 -96.44 47.54
N THR A 701 -32.75 -97.52 46.79
CA THR A 701 -34.07 -98.20 46.76
C THR A 701 -34.77 -98.27 48.12
N LEU A 702 -35.83 -97.48 48.26
CA LEU A 702 -36.56 -97.34 49.51
C LEU A 702 -37.41 -98.59 49.77
N ALA A 703 -37.43 -99.06 51.02
CA ALA A 703 -38.29 -100.18 51.42
C ALA A 703 -39.78 -99.84 51.19
N GLU A 704 -40.53 -100.78 50.61
CA GLU A 704 -41.98 -100.70 50.42
C GLU A 704 -42.73 -100.44 51.75
N TYR A 705 -43.85 -99.70 51.67
CA TYR A 705 -44.74 -99.38 52.80
C TYR A 705 -44.04 -98.77 54.03
N THR A 706 -42.87 -98.14 53.83
CA THR A 706 -42.05 -97.59 54.92
C THR A 706 -42.15 -96.07 54.94
N THR A 707 -42.32 -95.49 56.13
CA THR A 707 -42.32 -94.03 56.31
C THR A 707 -40.90 -93.52 56.51
N TYR A 708 -40.52 -92.50 55.72
CA TYR A 708 -39.27 -91.77 55.84
C TYR A 708 -39.53 -90.31 56.25
N TYR A 709 -38.54 -89.70 56.90
CA TYR A 709 -38.49 -88.30 57.27
C TYR A 709 -37.25 -87.66 56.64
N TRP A 710 -37.35 -86.40 56.20
CA TRP A 710 -36.26 -85.71 55.52
C TRP A 710 -36.23 -84.20 55.76
N ARG A 711 -35.06 -83.56 55.63
CA ARG A 711 -34.82 -82.12 55.85
C ARG A 711 -33.78 -81.62 54.86
N ILE A 712 -33.88 -80.35 54.48
CA ILE A 712 -32.89 -79.64 53.66
C ILE A 712 -32.39 -78.41 54.42
N ASP A 713 -31.08 -78.22 54.56
CA ASP A 713 -30.50 -76.97 55.08
C ASP A 713 -29.83 -76.17 53.95
N GLU A 714 -30.15 -74.89 53.85
CA GLU A 714 -29.81 -74.02 52.72
C GLU A 714 -28.52 -73.23 52.96
N LYS A 715 -27.61 -73.13 51.97
CA LYS A 715 -26.27 -72.53 52.13
C LYS A 715 -25.94 -71.51 51.05
N ASN A 716 -25.33 -70.39 51.43
CA ASN A 716 -24.69 -69.45 50.51
C ASN A 716 -23.38 -68.86 51.07
N VAL A 717 -22.81 -67.87 50.38
CA VAL A 717 -21.53 -67.23 50.78
C VAL A 717 -21.61 -66.44 52.10
N SER A 718 -22.81 -66.08 52.55
CA SER A 718 -23.07 -65.39 53.82
C SER A 718 -23.16 -66.40 54.97
N GLY A 719 -23.91 -67.49 54.80
CA GLY A 719 -24.11 -68.48 55.86
C GLY A 719 -25.01 -69.67 55.51
N THR A 720 -25.72 -70.19 56.53
CA THR A 720 -26.51 -71.45 56.46
C THR A 720 -27.81 -71.34 57.23
N THR A 721 -28.93 -71.70 56.59
CA THR A 721 -30.29 -71.63 57.13
C THR A 721 -30.91 -73.03 57.21
N THR A 722 -31.08 -73.54 58.43
CA THR A 722 -31.69 -74.86 58.69
C THR A 722 -33.15 -74.92 58.25
N GLY A 723 -33.56 -75.95 57.51
CA GLY A 723 -34.92 -76.08 56.99
C GLY A 723 -35.89 -76.84 57.89
N THR A 724 -37.07 -77.15 57.34
CA THR A 724 -38.14 -77.88 58.05
C THR A 724 -38.12 -79.38 57.72
N VAL A 725 -38.56 -80.22 58.66
CA VAL A 725 -38.61 -81.68 58.48
C VAL A 725 -39.94 -82.10 57.88
N TRP A 726 -39.85 -82.85 56.78
CA TRP A 726 -40.96 -83.42 56.02
C TRP A 726 -40.94 -84.95 56.10
N SER A 727 -42.00 -85.60 55.61
CA SER A 727 -42.19 -87.05 55.71
C SER A 727 -42.95 -87.64 54.52
N PHE A 728 -42.76 -88.93 54.23
CA PHE A 728 -43.57 -89.65 53.24
C PHE A 728 -43.53 -91.18 53.41
N THR A 729 -44.43 -91.92 52.76
CA THR A 729 -44.57 -93.40 52.84
C THR A 729 -44.76 -94.04 51.47
N THR A 730 -44.06 -95.14 51.19
CA THR A 730 -43.88 -95.70 49.83
C THR A 730 -44.99 -96.63 49.27
N GLY A 731 -45.02 -96.86 47.94
CA GLY A 731 -45.97 -97.63 47.10
C GLY A 731 -45.48 -97.83 45.63
N GLU A 732 -46.35 -98.30 44.70
CA GLU A 732 -46.01 -98.73 43.31
C GLU A 732 -46.03 -97.58 42.23
N ALA A 733 -45.25 -97.70 41.12
CA ALA A 733 -44.82 -96.57 40.24
C ALA A 733 -45.33 -96.56 38.75
N ASN A 734 -45.31 -95.39 38.02
CA ASN A 734 -45.22 -95.15 36.53
C ASN A 734 -45.34 -93.62 36.08
N TYR A 735 -45.32 -93.26 34.76
CA TYR A 735 -44.45 -92.19 34.11
C TYR A 735 -45.08 -91.16 33.04
N ASP A 736 -44.45 -89.94 32.81
CA ASP A 736 -44.28 -89.03 31.57
C ASP A 736 -44.98 -87.65 31.17
N ALA A 737 -44.15 -86.68 30.61
CA ALA A 737 -44.22 -85.68 29.45
C ALA A 737 -44.95 -84.26 29.24
N TYR A 738 -44.19 -83.18 28.82
CA TYR A 738 -44.26 -82.20 27.62
C TYR A 738 -44.95 -80.73 27.47
N VAL A 739 -44.16 -79.66 27.08
CA VAL A 739 -44.23 -78.40 26.13
C VAL A 739 -45.04 -77.01 26.15
N ASN A 740 -44.33 -75.87 25.74
CA ASN A 740 -44.55 -74.78 24.66
C ASN A 740 -45.15 -73.28 24.74
N GLN A 741 -44.51 -72.32 23.97
CA GLN A 741 -44.97 -71.21 23.00
C GLN A 741 -45.14 -69.63 23.18
N ASP A 742 -44.53 -68.86 22.21
CA ASP A 742 -44.93 -67.75 21.23
C ASP A 742 -45.37 -66.24 21.59
N PRO A 743 -45.87 -65.33 20.65
CA PRO A 743 -45.17 -64.37 19.71
C PRO A 743 -45.70 -62.85 19.61
N ILE A 744 -45.27 -61.96 18.64
CA ILE A 744 -45.98 -60.79 17.90
C ILE A 744 -45.07 -59.69 17.17
N VAL A 745 -45.60 -58.60 16.53
CA VAL A 745 -45.28 -57.98 15.17
C VAL A 745 -45.76 -56.48 14.89
N ALA A 746 -45.13 -55.60 14.02
CA ALA A 746 -45.71 -54.37 13.29
C ALA A 746 -44.82 -53.61 12.18
N PHE A 747 -45.37 -52.67 11.34
CA PHE A 747 -44.80 -52.05 10.06
C PHE A 747 -45.12 -50.52 9.75
N GLY A 748 -44.44 -49.84 8.76
CA GLY A 748 -44.82 -48.52 8.11
C GLY A 748 -43.87 -47.92 7.00
N LEU A 749 -44.32 -46.96 6.14
CA LEU A 749 -43.65 -46.38 4.90
C LEU A 749 -43.49 -44.82 4.90
N VAL A 750 -42.57 -44.21 4.10
CA VAL A 750 -42.39 -42.72 3.89
C VAL A 750 -41.79 -42.32 2.50
N GLU A 751 -42.16 -41.15 1.92
CA GLU A 751 -41.52 -40.41 0.79
C GLU A 751 -40.46 -39.38 1.28
N GLY A 752 -39.38 -39.11 0.52
CA GLY A 752 -38.38 -38.08 0.83
C GLY A 752 -37.69 -37.46 -0.39
N GLY A 753 -37.23 -36.20 -0.30
CA GLY A 753 -36.69 -35.41 -1.43
C GLY A 753 -35.16 -35.25 -1.45
N ILE A 754 -34.66 -34.57 -2.50
CA ILE A 754 -33.23 -34.40 -2.83
C ILE A 754 -32.84 -32.91 -2.73
N ASP A 755 -31.60 -32.62 -2.32
CA ASP A 755 -31.04 -31.29 -2.12
C ASP A 755 -29.62 -31.19 -2.71
N GLY A 756 -29.18 -30.01 -3.16
CA GLY A 756 -27.80 -29.74 -3.62
C GLY A 756 -27.53 -29.72 -5.14
N THR A 757 -27.27 -28.51 -5.67
CA THR A 757 -26.54 -28.17 -6.91
C THR A 757 -26.72 -29.03 -8.18
N TRP A 758 -27.59 -28.58 -9.08
CA TRP A 758 -27.50 -28.85 -10.53
C TRP A 758 -27.76 -27.55 -11.33
N THR A 759 -27.06 -27.38 -12.45
CA THR A 759 -27.37 -26.34 -13.45
C THR A 759 -28.61 -26.69 -14.28
N ALA A 760 -29.19 -25.71 -14.96
CA ALA A 760 -30.42 -25.93 -15.73
C ALA A 760 -30.16 -26.66 -17.07
N GLY A 761 -30.24 -27.99 -17.07
CA GLY A 761 -30.13 -28.79 -18.31
C GLY A 761 -30.48 -30.28 -18.22
N ASP A 762 -30.47 -30.88 -17.03
CA ASP A 762 -30.33 -32.34 -16.89
C ASP A 762 -31.64 -33.05 -16.50
N ASP A 763 -31.93 -34.18 -17.16
CA ASP A 763 -33.19 -34.94 -17.07
C ASP A 763 -32.96 -36.41 -16.65
N LEU A 764 -33.82 -36.97 -15.79
CA LEU A 764 -33.85 -38.40 -15.45
C LEU A 764 -35.03 -39.10 -16.15
N PHE A 765 -34.75 -40.09 -17.01
CA PHE A 765 -35.78 -40.90 -17.67
C PHE A 765 -35.71 -42.38 -17.25
N GLN A 766 -36.80 -42.88 -16.66
CA GLN A 766 -37.02 -44.30 -16.39
C GLN A 766 -37.77 -44.95 -17.56
N MET A 767 -37.23 -46.04 -18.12
CA MET A 767 -37.94 -46.89 -19.08
C MET A 767 -38.07 -48.32 -18.54
N VAL A 768 -39.32 -48.81 -18.47
CA VAL A 768 -39.64 -50.19 -18.08
C VAL A 768 -40.16 -50.94 -19.29
N THR A 769 -39.55 -52.10 -19.61
CA THR A 769 -39.93 -52.88 -20.79
C THR A 769 -40.10 -54.36 -20.44
N GLU A 770 -41.27 -54.95 -20.73
CA GLU A 770 -41.45 -56.41 -20.64
C GLU A 770 -40.87 -57.10 -21.89
N VAL A 771 -39.87 -57.97 -21.71
CA VAL A 771 -39.28 -58.75 -22.81
C VAL A 771 -39.88 -60.17 -22.86
N PRO A 772 -40.52 -60.60 -23.97
CA PRO A 772 -41.14 -61.92 -24.06
C PRO A 772 -40.10 -63.04 -24.25
N ASN A 773 -39.60 -63.62 -23.17
CA ASN A 773 -38.56 -64.65 -23.20
C ASN A 773 -39.06 -66.06 -23.58
N GLY A 774 -39.56 -66.22 -24.82
CA GLY A 774 -39.66 -67.49 -25.57
C GLY A 774 -40.53 -68.63 -25.04
N GLN A 775 -40.96 -68.61 -23.78
CA GLN A 775 -41.76 -69.65 -23.12
C GLN A 775 -43.07 -69.09 -22.60
N ALA A 776 -44.17 -69.82 -22.84
CA ALA A 776 -45.51 -69.37 -22.51
C ALA A 776 -45.74 -69.32 -20.98
N GLY A 777 -45.64 -68.13 -20.39
CA GLY A 777 -46.02 -67.88 -18.99
C GLY A 777 -45.01 -67.11 -18.15
N MET A 778 -43.83 -66.77 -18.67
CA MET A 778 -42.79 -66.01 -17.97
C MET A 778 -42.48 -64.72 -18.72
N ALA A 779 -42.16 -63.67 -17.97
CA ALA A 779 -41.64 -62.40 -18.46
C ALA A 779 -40.47 -62.02 -17.56
N SER A 780 -39.36 -61.57 -18.13
CA SER A 780 -38.32 -60.84 -17.41
C SER A 780 -38.72 -59.37 -17.32
N LEU A 781 -38.48 -58.76 -16.16
CA LEU A 781 -38.60 -57.32 -15.99
C LEU A 781 -37.22 -56.70 -16.24
N GLU A 782 -37.13 -55.86 -17.27
CA GLU A 782 -35.94 -55.06 -17.54
C GLU A 782 -36.29 -53.59 -17.25
N VAL A 783 -35.49 -52.97 -16.38
CA VAL A 783 -35.56 -51.55 -16.05
C VAL A 783 -34.25 -50.93 -16.48
N GLU A 784 -34.32 -50.02 -17.45
CA GLU A 784 -33.17 -49.24 -17.94
C GLU A 784 -33.32 -47.80 -17.43
N TYR A 785 -32.25 -47.28 -16.83
CA TYR A 785 -32.11 -45.88 -16.46
C TYR A 785 -31.09 -45.23 -17.39
N LEU A 786 -31.48 -44.09 -17.95
CA LEU A 786 -30.62 -43.22 -18.75
C LEU A 786 -30.41 -41.90 -17.99
N LEU A 787 -29.15 -41.55 -17.79
CA LEU A 787 -28.73 -40.26 -17.23
C LEU A 787 -27.90 -39.53 -18.29
N HIS A 788 -28.22 -38.26 -18.52
CA HIS A 788 -27.51 -37.37 -19.44
C HIS A 788 -26.82 -36.27 -18.64
N THR A 789 -25.58 -35.91 -18.99
CA THR A 789 -24.85 -34.78 -18.39
C THR A 789 -24.28 -33.85 -19.45
N THR A 790 -24.27 -32.55 -19.14
CA THR A 790 -23.71 -31.50 -20.01
C THR A 790 -22.22 -31.21 -19.77
N ALA A 791 -21.58 -31.89 -18.80
CA ALA A 791 -20.16 -31.74 -18.51
C ALA A 791 -19.26 -32.43 -19.57
N ASN A 792 -18.05 -31.89 -19.78
CA ASN A 792 -17.07 -32.45 -20.70
C ASN A 792 -16.46 -33.75 -20.09
N PRO A 793 -16.45 -34.91 -20.80
CA PRO A 793 -16.14 -36.20 -20.18
C PRO A 793 -14.75 -36.37 -19.56
N VAL A 794 -13.80 -35.49 -19.92
CA VAL A 794 -12.40 -35.52 -19.43
C VAL A 794 -12.28 -34.95 -18.02
N ASP A 795 -13.26 -34.17 -17.57
CA ASP A 795 -13.19 -33.39 -16.33
C ASP A 795 -13.93 -34.09 -15.16
N ILE A 796 -14.48 -35.28 -15.39
CA ILE A 796 -15.23 -36.07 -14.39
C ILE A 796 -14.27 -37.01 -13.65
N THR A 797 -14.22 -36.88 -12.32
CA THR A 797 -13.27 -37.60 -11.44
C THR A 797 -13.94 -38.65 -10.56
N GLU A 798 -15.23 -38.51 -10.23
CA GLU A 798 -16.00 -39.50 -9.47
C GLU A 798 -17.46 -39.61 -9.98
N LEU A 799 -17.96 -40.85 -9.97
CA LEU A 799 -19.35 -41.22 -10.27
C LEU A 799 -19.84 -42.19 -9.18
N THR A 800 -20.86 -41.81 -8.40
CA THR A 800 -21.42 -42.66 -7.33
C THR A 800 -22.91 -42.86 -7.51
N LEU A 801 -23.40 -44.09 -7.32
CA LEU A 801 -24.80 -44.46 -7.54
C LEU A 801 -25.38 -45.11 -6.28
N TYR A 802 -26.51 -44.58 -5.80
CA TYR A 802 -27.21 -45.05 -4.60
C TYR A 802 -28.61 -45.57 -4.95
N LEU A 803 -28.86 -46.83 -4.62
CA LEU A 803 -30.04 -47.60 -5.05
C LEU A 803 -30.71 -48.24 -3.84
N ASP A 804 -32.03 -48.09 -3.72
CA ASP A 804 -32.84 -48.92 -2.81
C ASP A 804 -33.77 -49.82 -3.63
N ALA A 805 -33.83 -51.09 -3.25
CA ALA A 805 -34.55 -52.13 -3.96
C ALA A 805 -35.27 -53.03 -2.95
N THR A 806 -36.58 -52.85 -2.84
CA THR A 806 -37.40 -53.56 -1.84
C THR A 806 -38.40 -54.49 -2.51
N TRP A 807 -38.35 -55.77 -2.12
CA TRP A 807 -39.37 -56.77 -2.42
C TRP A 807 -40.37 -56.85 -1.27
N THR A 808 -41.66 -56.65 -1.55
CA THR A 808 -42.73 -56.99 -0.58
C THR A 808 -43.43 -58.28 -1.00
N ALA A 809 -43.15 -59.36 -0.27
CA ALA A 809 -43.81 -60.66 -0.40
C ALA A 809 -44.75 -60.90 0.81
N ILE A 810 -45.91 -61.50 0.55
CA ILE A 810 -47.01 -61.58 1.55
C ILE A 810 -46.84 -62.71 2.59
N ASP A 811 -45.93 -63.68 2.40
CA ASP A 811 -45.64 -64.75 3.36
C ASP A 811 -44.17 -65.21 3.31
N GLY A 812 -43.43 -64.99 4.41
CA GLY A 812 -42.10 -65.59 4.66
C GLY A 812 -40.90 -64.80 4.11
N PRO A 813 -39.68 -65.05 4.64
CA PRO A 813 -38.48 -64.35 4.21
C PRO A 813 -38.06 -64.81 2.80
N VAL A 814 -37.87 -63.83 1.91
CA VAL A 814 -37.23 -64.03 0.60
C VAL A 814 -35.79 -63.57 0.72
N ASP A 815 -34.86 -64.36 0.18
CA ASP A 815 -33.43 -64.06 0.15
C ASP A 815 -33.16 -62.89 -0.82
N PRO A 816 -32.60 -61.75 -0.38
CA PRO A 816 -32.45 -60.56 -1.21
C PRO A 816 -31.21 -60.68 -2.11
N LEU A 817 -31.38 -61.34 -3.25
CA LEU A 817 -30.36 -61.43 -4.30
C LEU A 817 -30.88 -60.88 -5.63
N LEU A 818 -30.79 -59.56 -5.78
CA LEU A 818 -30.55 -58.97 -7.09
C LEU A 818 -29.15 -59.42 -7.52
N THR A 819 -29.04 -60.38 -8.44
CA THR A 819 -27.74 -61.00 -8.74
C THR A 819 -26.91 -60.26 -9.78
N ASN A 820 -27.50 -59.36 -10.58
CA ASN A 820 -26.85 -58.81 -11.77
C ASN A 820 -27.22 -57.33 -12.02
N ILE A 821 -26.25 -56.44 -11.81
CA ILE A 821 -26.27 -55.04 -12.28
C ILE A 821 -25.29 -54.94 -13.46
N MET A 822 -25.75 -54.35 -14.56
CA MET A 822 -24.96 -54.17 -15.79
C MET A 822 -24.81 -52.67 -16.11
N VAL A 823 -23.60 -52.25 -16.50
CA VAL A 823 -23.31 -50.87 -16.93
C VAL A 823 -22.65 -50.88 -18.32
N TRP A 824 -22.98 -49.91 -19.16
CA TRP A 824 -22.44 -49.82 -20.52
C TRP A 824 -21.09 -49.09 -20.56
N ASN A 825 -20.07 -49.67 -21.21
CA ASN A 825 -18.69 -49.15 -21.23
C ASN A 825 -18.36 -48.22 -22.42
N GLY A 826 -19.36 -47.51 -22.95
CA GLY A 826 -19.27 -46.57 -24.07
C GLY A 826 -18.93 -47.16 -25.45
N THR A 827 -18.20 -48.29 -25.55
CA THR A 827 -17.54 -48.73 -26.79
C THR A 827 -17.63 -50.21 -27.13
N SER A 828 -17.83 -51.11 -26.15
CA SER A 828 -17.64 -52.57 -26.34
C SER A 828 -18.81 -53.44 -25.88
N GLY A 829 -19.69 -52.99 -24.98
CA GLY A 829 -20.84 -53.74 -24.51
C GLY A 829 -21.30 -53.42 -23.09
N TRP A 830 -22.28 -54.18 -22.61
CA TRP A 830 -22.67 -54.23 -21.19
C TRP A 830 -21.62 -55.04 -20.40
N GLU A 831 -21.11 -54.47 -19.30
CA GLU A 831 -20.22 -55.11 -18.34
C GLU A 831 -20.98 -55.41 -17.03
N GLU A 832 -20.75 -56.60 -16.45
CA GLU A 832 -21.34 -57.04 -15.18
C GLU A 832 -20.48 -56.54 -14.02
N ILE A 833 -21.11 -55.96 -12.99
CA ILE A 833 -20.40 -55.49 -11.80
C ILE A 833 -20.65 -56.43 -10.62
N THR A 834 -19.57 -56.87 -9.97
CA THR A 834 -19.57 -58.05 -9.09
C THR A 834 -19.23 -57.78 -7.62
N ASP A 835 -18.80 -56.56 -7.26
CA ASP A 835 -18.59 -56.17 -5.86
C ASP A 835 -19.86 -55.56 -5.27
N ILE A 836 -20.57 -56.35 -4.44
CA ILE A 836 -21.73 -55.93 -3.65
C ILE A 836 -21.32 -55.91 -2.18
N LEU A 837 -21.24 -54.71 -1.59
CA LEU A 837 -21.20 -54.55 -0.13
C LEU A 837 -22.62 -54.36 0.41
N GLN A 838 -22.86 -54.84 1.63
CA GLN A 838 -24.17 -54.72 2.29
C GLN A 838 -24.55 -53.24 2.48
N ASN A 839 -25.81 -52.90 2.18
CA ASN A 839 -26.41 -51.54 2.18
C ASN A 839 -26.18 -50.65 0.93
N GLY A 840 -26.51 -51.15 -0.26
CA GLY A 840 -27.14 -50.33 -1.34
C GLY A 840 -26.33 -49.20 -1.97
N SER A 841 -25.03 -49.09 -1.70
CA SER A 841 -24.12 -48.12 -2.30
C SER A 841 -23.17 -48.81 -3.27
N PHE A 842 -22.93 -48.17 -4.42
CA PHE A 842 -22.02 -48.68 -5.43
C PHE A 842 -20.94 -47.64 -5.79
N THR A 843 -19.70 -48.11 -5.87
CA THR A 843 -18.52 -47.32 -6.26
C THR A 843 -17.87 -47.99 -7.47
N PRO A 844 -17.78 -47.34 -8.65
CA PRO A 844 -17.14 -47.89 -9.84
C PRO A 844 -15.64 -48.18 -9.65
N PRO A 845 -15.05 -49.01 -10.53
CA PRO A 845 -13.59 -49.10 -10.65
C PRO A 845 -12.96 -47.73 -10.94
N SER A 846 -11.66 -47.62 -10.67
CA SER A 846 -10.85 -46.38 -10.59
C SER A 846 -10.65 -45.56 -11.89
N ASP A 847 -11.58 -45.63 -12.84
CA ASP A 847 -11.61 -44.89 -14.11
C ASP A 847 -13.08 -44.69 -14.55
N PRO A 848 -13.78 -43.67 -14.03
CA PRO A 848 -15.20 -43.46 -14.30
C PRO A 848 -15.48 -43.00 -15.75
N GLN A 849 -14.51 -42.39 -16.43
CA GLN A 849 -14.68 -41.80 -17.76
C GLN A 849 -15.01 -42.85 -18.83
N ARG A 850 -14.60 -44.10 -18.62
CA ARG A 850 -14.89 -45.23 -19.52
C ARG A 850 -16.39 -45.61 -19.61
N TYR A 851 -17.22 -45.21 -18.65
CA TYR A 851 -18.64 -45.59 -18.58
C TYR A 851 -19.60 -44.54 -19.16
N ILE A 852 -19.05 -43.46 -19.72
CA ILE A 852 -19.78 -42.37 -20.37
C ILE A 852 -19.64 -42.54 -21.88
N ASP A 853 -20.76 -42.51 -22.64
CA ASP A 853 -20.69 -42.57 -24.10
C ASP A 853 -20.33 -41.21 -24.72
N GLY A 854 -19.99 -41.18 -26.01
CA GLY A 854 -19.50 -39.98 -26.70
C GLY A 854 -20.51 -38.82 -26.81
N ASN A 855 -21.74 -38.96 -26.29
CA ASN A 855 -22.73 -37.90 -26.18
C ASN A 855 -22.97 -37.42 -24.73
N GLY A 856 -22.25 -37.95 -23.73
CA GLY A 856 -22.47 -37.62 -22.31
C GLY A 856 -23.52 -38.50 -21.62
N ASP A 857 -23.94 -39.62 -22.22
CA ASP A 857 -24.94 -40.53 -21.66
C ASP A 857 -24.31 -41.65 -20.81
N ILE A 858 -24.92 -41.96 -19.67
CA ILE A 858 -24.64 -43.13 -18.83
C ILE A 858 -25.86 -44.06 -18.85
N ARG A 859 -25.63 -45.37 -19.06
CA ARG A 859 -26.70 -46.40 -19.16
C ARG A 859 -26.51 -47.51 -18.15
N ILE A 860 -27.57 -47.78 -17.39
CA ILE A 860 -27.60 -48.79 -16.32
C ILE A 860 -28.79 -49.72 -16.58
N LEU A 861 -28.55 -51.02 -16.60
CA LEU A 861 -29.55 -52.05 -16.83
C LEU A 861 -29.64 -53.01 -15.65
N PHE A 862 -30.86 -53.17 -15.13
CA PHE A 862 -31.20 -54.17 -14.12
C PHE A 862 -31.89 -55.36 -14.79
N THR A 863 -31.39 -56.58 -14.52
CA THR A 863 -31.97 -57.82 -15.06
C THR A 863 -32.19 -58.86 -13.97
N ASP A 864 -33.41 -59.40 -13.89
CA ASP A 864 -33.66 -60.64 -13.15
C ASP A 864 -33.53 -61.84 -14.09
N THR A 865 -32.66 -62.79 -13.75
CA THR A 865 -32.43 -64.02 -14.51
C THR A 865 -33.18 -65.24 -13.95
N ALA A 866 -33.91 -65.08 -12.83
CA ALA A 866 -34.69 -66.14 -12.21
C ALA A 866 -36.09 -66.30 -12.85
N PRO A 867 -36.51 -67.53 -13.21
CA PRO A 867 -37.82 -67.76 -13.84
C PRO A 867 -38.98 -67.66 -12.81
N VAL A 868 -39.53 -66.46 -12.64
CA VAL A 868 -40.69 -66.20 -11.75
C VAL A 868 -41.95 -66.93 -12.25
N LYS A 869 -42.58 -67.73 -11.37
CA LYS A 869 -43.88 -68.37 -11.67
C LYS A 869 -45.02 -67.37 -11.47
N LYS A 870 -45.91 -67.28 -12.46
CA LYS A 870 -46.98 -66.27 -12.60
C LYS A 870 -48.17 -66.39 -11.60
N GLU A 871 -47.95 -66.85 -10.37
CA GLU A 871 -48.99 -67.06 -9.35
C GLU A 871 -48.60 -66.58 -7.94
N LYS A 872 -48.16 -65.32 -7.81
CA LYS A 872 -48.40 -64.44 -6.64
C LYS A 872 -48.11 -62.99 -7.05
N LYS A 873 -48.79 -62.04 -6.40
CA LYS A 873 -48.63 -60.59 -6.67
C LYS A 873 -47.68 -60.00 -5.63
N ASP A 874 -46.41 -60.26 -5.81
CA ASP A 874 -45.35 -59.58 -5.07
C ASP A 874 -44.97 -58.32 -5.87
N THR A 875 -44.66 -57.22 -5.19
CA THR A 875 -44.30 -55.94 -5.83
C THR A 875 -42.84 -55.65 -5.54
N LEU A 876 -42.07 -55.37 -6.59
CA LEU A 876 -40.69 -54.92 -6.52
C LEU A 876 -40.68 -53.42 -6.84
N THR A 877 -40.13 -52.63 -5.93
CA THR A 877 -39.83 -51.21 -6.14
C THR A 877 -38.32 -51.05 -6.18
N ILE A 878 -37.79 -50.40 -7.21
CA ILE A 878 -36.38 -50.04 -7.33
C ILE A 878 -36.34 -48.53 -7.56
N ASP A 879 -35.93 -47.80 -6.53
CA ASP A 879 -35.80 -46.34 -6.57
C ASP A 879 -34.32 -45.96 -6.62
N LEU A 880 -33.95 -45.16 -7.61
CA LEU A 880 -32.66 -44.46 -7.65
C LEU A 880 -32.80 -43.22 -6.75
N LEU A 881 -32.17 -43.23 -5.56
CA LEU A 881 -32.34 -42.12 -4.61
C LEU A 881 -31.64 -40.85 -5.08
N TYR A 882 -30.40 -40.97 -5.56
CA TYR A 882 -29.70 -39.93 -6.32
C TYR A 882 -28.47 -40.51 -7.02
N ALA A 883 -27.91 -39.75 -7.97
CA ALA A 883 -26.61 -39.99 -8.58
C ALA A 883 -25.70 -38.80 -8.28
N HIS A 884 -24.43 -39.07 -7.97
CA HIS A 884 -23.42 -38.06 -7.70
C HIS A 884 -22.38 -38.08 -8.84
N ILE A 885 -22.16 -36.93 -9.48
CA ILE A 885 -21.14 -36.74 -10.51
C ILE A 885 -20.28 -35.56 -10.06
N LEU A 886 -19.00 -35.80 -9.79
CA LEU A 886 -18.03 -34.75 -9.52
C LEU A 886 -17.27 -34.43 -10.80
N ALA A 887 -17.50 -33.24 -11.34
CA ALA A 887 -16.54 -32.58 -12.21
C ALA A 887 -15.50 -31.88 -11.35
N GLY A 888 -14.22 -32.04 -11.68
CA GLY A 888 -13.13 -31.36 -10.99
C GLY A 888 -13.23 -29.83 -11.13
N PRO A 889 -12.71 -29.07 -10.16
CA PRO A 889 -12.55 -27.63 -10.32
C PRO A 889 -11.60 -27.28 -11.48
N VAL A 890 -11.65 -26.02 -11.91
CA VAL A 890 -10.57 -25.47 -12.74
C VAL A 890 -9.31 -25.44 -11.89
N ASP A 891 -8.30 -26.19 -12.31
CA ASP A 891 -6.93 -26.22 -11.76
C ASP A 891 -6.40 -24.80 -11.52
N ASN A 892 -6.24 -24.41 -10.26
CA ASN A 892 -5.83 -23.06 -9.85
C ASN A 892 -4.33 -23.03 -9.53
N PRO A 893 -3.63 -21.90 -9.72
CA PRO A 893 -2.26 -21.77 -9.25
C PRO A 893 -2.20 -21.72 -7.71
N PRO A 894 -1.17 -22.33 -7.09
CA PRO A 894 -1.07 -22.44 -5.64
C PRO A 894 -0.93 -21.09 -4.93
N VAL A 895 -1.63 -20.94 -3.81
CA VAL A 895 -1.57 -19.72 -2.98
C VAL A 895 -0.33 -19.79 -2.10
N VAL A 896 0.70 -19.03 -2.47
CA VAL A 896 1.93 -18.87 -1.68
C VAL A 896 1.78 -17.69 -0.72
N THR A 897 2.12 -17.88 0.55
CA THR A 897 2.15 -16.84 1.58
C THR A 897 3.50 -16.86 2.28
N ILE A 898 4.21 -15.73 2.29
CA ILE A 898 5.39 -15.53 3.13
C ILE A 898 4.92 -15.00 4.48
N THR A 899 5.33 -15.66 5.57
CA THR A 899 4.92 -15.33 6.95
C THR A 899 6.08 -14.84 7.81
N SER A 900 7.31 -15.11 7.38
CA SER A 900 8.53 -14.56 7.98
C SER A 900 9.66 -14.54 6.93
N PRO A 901 10.51 -13.50 6.90
CA PRO A 901 10.35 -12.23 7.61
C PRO A 901 9.14 -11.43 7.09
N SER A 902 8.79 -10.33 7.74
CA SER A 902 7.76 -9.41 7.24
C SER A 902 8.29 -8.59 6.07
N ASP A 903 7.39 -8.10 5.23
CA ASP A 903 7.73 -7.13 4.19
C ASP A 903 8.32 -5.84 4.82
N GLY A 904 9.36 -5.29 4.20
CA GLY A 904 10.13 -4.15 4.71
C GLY A 904 11.08 -4.44 5.88
N ALA A 905 11.27 -5.70 6.30
CA ALA A 905 12.11 -6.01 7.46
C ALA A 905 13.61 -5.73 7.22
N THR A 906 14.29 -5.18 8.23
CA THR A 906 15.72 -4.88 8.24
C THR A 906 16.51 -5.90 9.08
N PHE A 907 17.69 -6.31 8.60
CA PHE A 907 18.57 -7.27 9.29
C PHE A 907 20.03 -6.82 9.21
N GLY A 908 20.77 -6.93 10.31
CA GLY A 908 22.22 -6.66 10.31
C GLY A 908 23.01 -7.58 9.37
N SER A 909 24.13 -7.09 8.84
CA SER A 909 25.03 -7.88 7.98
C SER A 909 25.42 -9.21 8.64
N GLY A 910 25.28 -10.31 7.89
CA GLY A 910 25.60 -11.67 8.37
C GLY A 910 24.66 -12.24 9.43
N VAL A 911 23.53 -11.57 9.73
CA VAL A 911 22.46 -12.17 10.56
C VAL A 911 21.84 -13.35 9.83
N VAL A 912 21.56 -14.43 10.58
CA VAL A 912 20.83 -15.58 10.07
C VAL A 912 19.33 -15.27 10.07
N ILE A 913 18.78 -15.03 8.89
CA ILE A 913 17.38 -14.70 8.66
C ILE A 913 16.58 -16.01 8.57
N SER A 914 15.40 -16.03 9.21
CA SER A 914 14.46 -17.16 9.14
C SER A 914 13.39 -16.87 8.12
N PHE A 915 13.33 -17.69 7.08
CA PHE A 915 12.29 -17.64 6.07
C PHE A 915 11.25 -18.71 6.38
N VAL A 916 9.99 -18.31 6.46
CA VAL A 916 8.84 -19.18 6.71
C VAL A 916 7.72 -18.78 5.76
N GLY A 917 7.16 -19.76 5.06
CA GLY A 917 6.04 -19.55 4.16
C GLY A 917 5.28 -20.83 3.92
N THR A 918 4.02 -20.69 3.53
CA THR A 918 3.14 -21.78 3.16
C THR A 918 2.81 -21.69 1.68
N ALA A 919 2.56 -22.84 1.07
CA ALA A 919 1.92 -22.93 -0.23
C ALA A 919 0.77 -23.91 -0.11
N VAL A 920 -0.46 -23.39 -0.19
CA VAL A 920 -1.67 -24.21 -0.16
C VAL A 920 -2.31 -24.11 -1.52
N ASP A 921 -2.42 -25.25 -2.16
CA ASP A 921 -3.22 -25.45 -3.34
C ASP A 921 -4.58 -26.03 -2.95
N VAL A 922 -5.64 -25.64 -3.64
CA VAL A 922 -7.00 -26.13 -3.32
C VAL A 922 -7.31 -27.45 -4.04
N GLU A 923 -6.58 -27.76 -5.11
CA GLU A 923 -6.62 -29.04 -5.82
C GLU A 923 -5.56 -30.04 -5.30
N ASP A 924 -4.30 -29.61 -5.18
CA ASP A 924 -3.15 -30.46 -4.80
C ASP A 924 -2.83 -30.45 -3.29
N GLY A 925 -3.47 -29.58 -2.51
CA GLY A 925 -3.31 -29.50 -1.06
C GLY A 925 -2.02 -28.80 -0.61
N ASP A 926 -1.38 -29.30 0.46
CA ASP A 926 -0.21 -28.64 1.05
C ASP A 926 1.07 -28.85 0.24
N LEU A 927 1.36 -27.89 -0.64
CA LEU A 927 2.58 -27.82 -1.45
C LEU A 927 3.75 -27.11 -0.73
N THR A 928 3.59 -26.71 0.53
CA THR A 928 4.60 -25.97 1.32
C THR A 928 5.98 -26.63 1.31
N SER A 929 6.06 -27.95 1.28
CA SER A 929 7.34 -28.68 1.22
C SER A 929 8.12 -28.53 -0.10
N ASN A 930 7.44 -28.09 -1.18
CA ASN A 930 8.00 -27.94 -2.53
C ASN A 930 8.37 -26.49 -2.87
N LEU A 931 8.17 -25.53 -1.96
CA LEU A 931 8.54 -24.12 -2.17
C LEU A 931 10.01 -23.97 -2.57
N VAL A 932 10.27 -23.04 -3.49
CA VAL A 932 11.59 -22.59 -3.92
C VAL A 932 11.70 -21.09 -3.66
N TRP A 933 12.74 -20.70 -2.93
CA TRP A 933 12.97 -19.31 -2.51
C TRP A 933 14.16 -18.73 -3.25
N GLN A 934 13.98 -17.53 -3.80
CA GLN A 934 15.01 -16.78 -4.52
C GLN A 934 15.13 -15.37 -3.95
N SER A 935 16.35 -14.85 -3.89
CA SER A 935 16.65 -13.42 -3.91
C SER A 935 17.09 -13.04 -5.32
N ASP A 936 16.68 -11.86 -5.74
CA ASP A 936 17.24 -11.11 -6.87
C ASP A 936 18.77 -10.92 -6.83
N ILE A 937 19.35 -10.66 -5.66
CA ILE A 937 20.81 -10.53 -5.44
C ILE A 937 21.47 -11.91 -5.30
N ASP A 938 20.98 -12.76 -4.39
CA ASP A 938 21.67 -14.00 -3.99
C ASP A 938 21.26 -15.26 -4.78
N GLY A 939 20.31 -15.14 -5.71
CA GLY A 939 19.78 -16.27 -6.47
C GLY A 939 18.94 -17.20 -5.59
N GLN A 940 18.99 -18.51 -5.83
CA GLN A 940 18.21 -19.47 -5.03
C GLN A 940 18.78 -19.60 -3.61
N ILE A 941 18.06 -19.08 -2.62
CA ILE A 941 18.46 -19.03 -1.22
C ILE A 941 17.93 -20.19 -0.36
N GLY A 942 16.87 -20.88 -0.79
CA GLY A 942 16.27 -21.96 0.00
C GLY A 942 15.20 -22.78 -0.70
N THR A 943 14.70 -23.80 0.01
CA THR A 943 13.60 -24.68 -0.42
C THR A 943 12.78 -25.18 0.78
N GLY A 944 11.49 -25.41 0.58
CA GLY A 944 10.53 -25.85 1.59
C GLY A 944 9.94 -24.71 2.42
N GLY A 945 8.95 -25.02 3.26
CA GLY A 945 8.17 -24.02 4.01
C GLY A 945 8.89 -23.31 5.14
N SER A 946 10.07 -23.79 5.54
CA SER A 946 10.94 -22.99 6.39
C SER A 946 12.41 -23.37 6.18
N PHE A 947 13.27 -22.36 6.19
CA PHE A 947 14.72 -22.50 6.22
C PHE A 947 15.34 -21.26 6.86
N THR A 948 16.65 -21.32 7.10
CA THR A 948 17.43 -20.17 7.57
C THR A 948 18.64 -19.98 6.68
N THR A 949 19.00 -18.73 6.39
CA THR A 949 20.23 -18.38 5.66
C THR A 949 20.73 -17.01 6.09
N THR A 950 22.01 -16.73 5.82
CA THR A 950 22.51 -15.36 5.70
C THR A 950 22.37 -14.92 4.25
N LEU A 951 22.09 -13.64 4.03
CA LEU A 951 22.18 -12.99 2.71
C LEU A 951 23.43 -12.10 2.66
N ASN A 952 23.81 -11.65 1.47
CA ASN A 952 24.78 -10.55 1.32
C ASN A 952 24.13 -9.21 1.73
N ASP A 953 24.91 -8.12 1.75
CA ASP A 953 24.37 -6.79 2.08
C ASP A 953 23.66 -6.18 0.85
N GLY A 954 22.49 -5.56 1.06
CA GLY A 954 21.68 -4.91 0.03
C GLY A 954 20.18 -4.89 0.34
N GLU A 955 19.40 -4.28 -0.55
CA GLU A 955 17.94 -4.47 -0.61
C GLU A 955 17.65 -5.72 -1.45
N HIS A 956 16.92 -6.68 -0.89
CA HIS A 956 16.57 -7.93 -1.55
C HIS A 956 15.07 -8.02 -1.82
N VAL A 957 14.71 -8.38 -3.05
CA VAL A 957 13.39 -8.92 -3.35
C VAL A 957 13.44 -10.44 -3.17
N ILE A 958 12.76 -10.93 -2.14
CA ILE A 958 12.67 -12.35 -1.82
C ILE A 958 11.38 -12.94 -2.38
N THR A 959 11.50 -13.79 -3.41
CA THR A 959 10.37 -14.51 -4.03
C THR A 959 10.31 -15.95 -3.56
N ALA A 960 9.18 -16.33 -2.95
CA ALA A 960 8.80 -17.72 -2.71
C ALA A 960 7.90 -18.21 -3.86
N SER A 961 8.14 -19.40 -4.39
CA SER A 961 7.40 -19.93 -5.55
C SER A 961 7.25 -21.45 -5.54
N VAL A 962 6.16 -21.98 -6.09
CA VAL A 962 5.97 -23.42 -6.30
C VAL A 962 5.09 -23.67 -7.52
N THR A 963 5.30 -24.81 -8.17
CA THR A 963 4.48 -25.29 -9.29
C THR A 963 3.65 -26.48 -8.83
N ASP A 964 2.36 -26.47 -9.16
CA ASP A 964 1.41 -27.56 -8.91
C ASP A 964 1.63 -28.76 -9.88
N SER A 965 0.77 -29.78 -9.79
CA SER A 965 0.78 -30.94 -10.68
C SER A 965 0.23 -30.66 -12.08
N GLY A 966 -0.61 -29.62 -12.23
CA GLY A 966 -1.14 -29.09 -13.49
C GLY A 966 -0.15 -28.23 -14.29
N SER A 967 0.97 -27.84 -13.68
CA SER A 967 2.01 -26.93 -14.15
C SER A 967 1.71 -25.43 -14.06
N ASN A 968 0.78 -24.98 -13.22
CA ASN A 968 0.62 -23.55 -12.92
C ASN A 968 1.57 -23.11 -11.80
N LEU A 969 1.92 -21.82 -11.79
CA LEU A 969 2.94 -21.25 -10.90
C LEU A 969 2.29 -20.34 -9.85
N GLY A 970 2.38 -20.74 -8.59
CA GLY A 970 2.12 -19.88 -7.44
C GLY A 970 3.38 -19.14 -7.02
N SER A 971 3.27 -17.85 -6.67
CA SER A 971 4.38 -17.10 -6.09
C SER A 971 3.94 -15.93 -5.21
N SER A 972 4.80 -15.53 -4.28
CA SER A 972 4.68 -14.36 -3.42
C SER A 972 6.06 -13.74 -3.24
N SER A 973 6.15 -12.43 -3.02
CA SER A 973 7.43 -11.75 -2.78
C SER A 973 7.33 -10.73 -1.65
N ILE A 974 8.46 -10.48 -0.99
CA ILE A 974 8.66 -9.39 -0.01
C ILE A 974 9.98 -8.67 -0.29
N GLY A 975 10.07 -7.39 0.07
CA GLY A 975 11.32 -6.66 0.18
C GLY A 975 11.91 -6.78 1.59
N ILE A 976 13.22 -6.97 1.71
CA ILE A 976 13.96 -6.87 2.98
C ILE A 976 15.30 -6.17 2.76
N THR A 977 15.81 -5.50 3.79
CA THR A 977 17.14 -4.86 3.74
C THR A 977 18.12 -5.61 4.63
N VAL A 978 19.31 -5.89 4.12
CA VAL A 978 20.41 -6.51 4.87
C VAL A 978 21.59 -5.54 4.91
N GLY A 979 21.90 -5.04 6.11
CA GLY A 979 22.88 -3.98 6.31
C GLY A 979 22.81 -3.39 7.73
N ASP A 980 23.72 -2.46 8.02
CA ASP A 980 23.70 -1.67 9.26
C ASP A 980 22.86 -0.40 9.00
N PRO A 981 21.80 -0.11 9.77
CA PRO A 981 20.98 1.09 9.55
C PRO A 981 21.74 2.36 9.97
N PRO A 982 21.53 3.52 9.32
CA PRO A 982 22.13 4.77 9.74
C PRO A 982 21.73 5.16 11.18
N PRO A 983 22.56 5.95 11.89
CA PRO A 983 22.21 6.45 13.22
C PRO A 983 20.98 7.36 13.20
N SER A 984 20.35 7.55 14.37
CA SER A 984 19.30 8.56 14.52
C SER A 984 19.87 9.98 14.34
N PRO A 985 19.12 10.94 13.78
CA PRO A 985 19.57 12.33 13.70
C PRO A 985 19.89 12.94 15.07
N PRO A 986 20.98 13.72 15.21
CA PRO A 986 21.28 14.44 16.44
C PRO A 986 20.14 15.36 16.87
N THR A 987 19.87 15.39 18.19
CA THR A 987 18.81 16.22 18.78
C THR A 987 19.38 17.28 19.72
N GLY A 988 18.56 18.26 20.12
CA GLY A 988 18.98 19.29 21.07
C GLY A 988 19.98 20.32 20.55
N LEU A 989 20.28 20.33 19.24
CA LEU A 989 21.22 21.26 18.63
C LEU A 989 20.92 22.72 19.01
N ALA A 990 21.94 23.44 19.47
CA ALA A 990 21.87 24.83 19.87
C ALA A 990 23.09 25.61 19.34
N ALA A 991 22.87 26.85 18.88
CA ALA A 991 23.92 27.73 18.38
C ALA A 991 24.05 29.01 19.22
N SER A 992 25.29 29.38 19.56
CA SER A 992 25.63 30.55 20.36
C SER A 992 26.68 31.41 19.65
N ALA A 993 26.23 32.56 19.12
CA ALA A 993 27.08 33.51 18.41
C ALA A 993 27.92 34.41 19.35
N SER A 994 29.13 34.75 18.93
CA SER A 994 29.95 35.81 19.53
C SER A 994 30.83 36.48 18.45
N ASP A 995 31.85 37.26 18.85
CA ASP A 995 32.65 38.06 17.90
C ASP A 995 33.53 37.17 17.01
N GLY A 996 33.14 37.04 15.74
CA GLY A 996 33.86 36.24 14.74
C GLY A 996 33.77 34.71 14.93
N GLN A 997 32.83 34.21 15.72
CA GLN A 997 32.68 32.78 15.97
C GLN A 997 31.25 32.35 16.36
N VAL A 998 30.88 31.10 16.07
CA VAL A 998 29.66 30.42 16.58
C VAL A 998 30.07 29.15 17.32
N SER A 999 29.58 28.97 18.55
CA SER A 999 29.68 27.70 19.27
C SER A 999 28.38 26.90 19.09
N LEU A 1000 28.51 25.62 18.77
CA LEU A 1000 27.44 24.65 18.65
C LEU A 1000 27.58 23.58 19.74
N ASP A 1001 26.46 23.06 20.20
CA ASP A 1001 26.32 22.03 21.25
C ASP A 1001 25.04 21.24 20.94
N TRP A 1002 25.06 19.91 21.08
CA TRP A 1002 23.89 19.03 20.87
C TRP A 1002 23.90 17.83 21.83
N ASP A 1003 22.78 17.12 21.94
CA ASP A 1003 22.68 15.93 22.79
C ASP A 1003 23.44 14.74 22.16
N ASP A 1004 24.17 13.98 22.98
CA ASP A 1004 24.88 12.78 22.54
C ASP A 1004 23.90 11.72 21.99
N ASN A 1005 24.14 11.23 20.77
CA ASN A 1005 23.53 10.01 20.26
C ASN A 1005 23.84 8.82 21.19
N THR A 1006 22.89 7.89 21.29
CA THR A 1006 22.93 6.80 22.30
C THR A 1006 23.34 5.45 21.73
N GLU A 1007 23.46 5.38 20.40
CA GLU A 1007 23.84 4.21 19.65
C GLU A 1007 25.31 3.80 19.95
N PRO A 1008 25.62 2.49 20.08
CA PRO A 1008 26.90 2.02 20.61
C PRO A 1008 28.06 2.04 19.60
N ASP A 1009 27.76 2.31 18.35
CA ASP A 1009 28.60 2.23 17.13
C ASP A 1009 28.89 3.62 16.52
N ILE A 1010 28.36 4.69 17.11
CA ILE A 1010 28.67 6.08 16.74
C ILE A 1010 30.18 6.30 16.67
N ALA A 1011 30.65 6.68 15.49
CA ALA A 1011 32.01 7.08 15.22
C ALA A 1011 32.23 8.59 15.45
N GLY A 1012 31.17 9.40 15.32
CA GLY A 1012 31.16 10.82 15.61
C GLY A 1012 30.13 11.59 14.77
N TYR A 1013 30.35 12.89 14.60
CA TYR A 1013 29.41 13.81 13.95
C TYR A 1013 30.02 14.63 12.82
N ASN A 1014 29.20 14.98 11.82
CA ASN A 1014 29.51 16.03 10.86
C ASN A 1014 28.64 17.27 11.11
N VAL A 1015 29.23 18.44 10.89
CA VAL A 1015 28.59 19.74 11.06
C VAL A 1015 28.55 20.43 9.71
N TYR A 1016 27.36 20.83 9.30
CA TYR A 1016 27.09 21.51 8.05
C TYR A 1016 26.59 22.93 8.31
N ARG A 1017 26.89 23.83 7.36
CA ARG A 1017 26.57 25.26 7.47
C ARG A 1017 26.07 25.84 6.15
N SER A 1018 25.08 26.71 6.20
CA SER A 1018 24.62 27.55 5.09
C SER A 1018 24.58 29.03 5.48
N GLU A 1019 24.54 29.92 4.49
CA GLU A 1019 24.18 31.35 4.65
C GLU A 1019 22.68 31.60 4.34
N THR A 1020 21.96 30.55 3.93
CA THR A 1020 20.52 30.51 3.60
C THR A 1020 19.81 29.45 4.47
N SER A 1021 18.64 29.77 5.04
CA SER A 1021 17.83 28.83 5.82
C SER A 1021 17.30 27.72 4.91
N GLY A 1022 17.34 26.47 5.36
CA GLY A 1022 17.01 25.29 4.56
C GLY A 1022 18.17 24.78 3.69
N GLY A 1023 19.28 25.50 3.60
CA GLY A 1023 20.46 25.11 2.82
C GLY A 1023 20.61 25.88 1.49
N PRO A 1024 21.41 25.37 0.53
CA PRO A 1024 22.22 24.15 0.61
C PRO A 1024 23.35 24.29 1.65
N TYR A 1025 23.57 23.25 2.46
CA TYR A 1025 24.59 23.27 3.50
C TYR A 1025 25.94 22.73 2.99
N SER A 1026 27.04 23.31 3.46
CA SER A 1026 28.41 22.83 3.23
C SER A 1026 29.01 22.34 4.53
N GLN A 1027 29.70 21.19 4.50
CA GLN A 1027 30.41 20.65 5.67
C GLN A 1027 31.49 21.63 6.15
N VAL A 1028 31.50 21.95 7.45
CA VAL A 1028 32.48 22.87 8.06
C VAL A 1028 33.50 22.16 8.95
N ASN A 1029 33.18 21.00 9.53
CA ASN A 1029 34.16 20.19 10.23
C ASN A 1029 35.08 19.46 9.22
N GLY A 1030 36.39 19.67 9.31
CA GLY A 1030 37.35 19.03 8.37
C GLY A 1030 37.61 17.53 8.62
N SER A 1031 37.04 16.98 9.70
CA SER A 1031 37.08 15.57 10.08
C SER A 1031 35.96 15.28 11.08
N LEU A 1032 35.48 14.04 11.11
CA LEU A 1032 34.44 13.58 12.02
C LEU A 1032 34.73 13.96 13.49
N LEU A 1033 33.75 14.53 14.18
CA LEU A 1033 33.87 15.03 15.55
C LEU A 1033 33.51 13.92 16.56
N ALA A 1034 34.41 13.62 17.49
CA ALA A 1034 34.18 12.59 18.51
C ALA A 1034 33.42 13.09 19.76
N THR A 1035 32.94 14.33 19.74
CA THR A 1035 32.18 14.99 20.82
C THR A 1035 31.06 15.83 20.22
N SER A 1036 30.00 16.03 20.99
CA SER A 1036 28.77 16.70 20.54
C SER A 1036 28.85 18.24 20.62
N ASP A 1037 30.02 18.79 20.31
CA ASP A 1037 30.32 20.22 20.36
C ASP A 1037 31.19 20.67 19.18
N TYR A 1038 30.97 21.89 18.69
CA TYR A 1038 31.78 22.46 17.60
C TYR A 1038 31.94 23.98 17.72
N LEU A 1039 33.14 24.50 17.44
CA LEU A 1039 33.42 25.94 17.40
C LEU A 1039 33.78 26.38 15.99
N ASP A 1040 32.85 27.03 15.31
CA ASP A 1040 33.06 27.59 13.99
C ASP A 1040 33.74 28.96 14.08
N LEU A 1041 34.98 29.04 13.61
CA LEU A 1041 35.79 30.26 13.47
C LEU A 1041 35.82 30.80 12.03
N GLY A 1042 35.11 30.15 11.11
CA GLY A 1042 35.07 30.48 9.68
C GLY A 1042 33.91 31.38 9.28
N VAL A 1043 33.44 32.23 10.20
CA VAL A 1043 32.22 33.05 10.09
C VAL A 1043 32.53 34.54 10.13
N VAL A 1044 31.66 35.34 9.50
CA VAL A 1044 31.79 36.81 9.46
C VAL A 1044 30.71 37.49 10.29
N ASN A 1045 31.10 38.50 11.07
CA ASN A 1045 30.16 39.31 11.84
C ASN A 1045 29.15 40.04 10.95
N GLY A 1046 27.88 39.96 11.33
CA GLY A 1046 26.74 40.53 10.60
C GLY A 1046 26.10 39.58 9.58
N THR A 1047 26.74 38.44 9.27
CA THR A 1047 26.14 37.37 8.46
C THR A 1047 25.44 36.37 9.37
N THR A 1048 24.21 35.98 9.04
CA THR A 1048 23.52 34.87 9.72
C THR A 1048 23.95 33.56 9.07
N TYR A 1049 24.36 32.61 9.91
CA TYR A 1049 24.69 31.26 9.50
C TYR A 1049 23.67 30.28 10.06
N TYR A 1050 23.30 29.29 9.26
CA TYR A 1050 22.39 28.21 9.60
C TYR A 1050 23.18 26.91 9.71
N TYR A 1051 22.89 26.10 10.72
CA TYR A 1051 23.65 24.90 11.05
C TYR A 1051 22.74 23.71 11.25
N VAL A 1052 23.20 22.57 10.74
CA VAL A 1052 22.66 21.23 11.00
C VAL A 1052 23.81 20.26 11.25
N VAL A 1053 23.54 19.18 11.98
CA VAL A 1053 24.51 18.16 12.38
C VAL A 1053 23.95 16.79 12.04
N THR A 1054 24.82 15.87 11.61
CA THR A 1054 24.51 14.45 11.40
C THR A 1054 25.37 13.60 12.34
N ALA A 1055 24.86 12.43 12.70
CA ALA A 1055 25.61 11.37 13.36
C ALA A 1055 26.12 10.37 12.33
N VAL A 1056 27.30 9.80 12.57
CA VAL A 1056 27.95 8.85 11.65
C VAL A 1056 28.41 7.63 12.44
N ASP A 1057 28.08 6.43 11.96
CA ASP A 1057 28.63 5.17 12.45
C ASP A 1057 29.89 4.75 11.66
N LEU A 1058 30.49 3.62 12.03
CA LEU A 1058 31.54 2.99 11.22
C LEU A 1058 31.10 1.59 10.75
N ALA A 1059 29.95 1.53 10.08
CA ALA A 1059 29.63 0.41 9.22
C ALA A 1059 30.75 0.17 8.19
N THR A 1060 31.04 -1.10 7.90
CA THR A 1060 31.97 -1.49 6.83
C THR A 1060 31.19 -2.15 5.71
N PRO A 1061 31.35 -1.74 4.43
CA PRO A 1061 32.50 -1.02 3.88
C PRO A 1061 32.36 0.51 3.74
N ILE A 1062 31.19 1.08 4.03
CA ILE A 1062 30.89 2.52 3.90
C ILE A 1062 30.30 3.01 5.24
N PRO A 1063 30.79 4.11 5.84
CA PRO A 1063 30.18 4.69 7.03
C PRO A 1063 28.76 5.18 6.71
N ASN A 1064 27.77 4.88 7.55
CA ASN A 1064 26.45 5.47 7.38
C ASN A 1064 26.38 6.83 8.09
N GLU A 1065 25.64 7.75 7.49
CA GLU A 1065 25.39 9.10 8.02
C GLU A 1065 23.87 9.28 8.19
N SER A 1066 23.46 9.80 9.35
CA SER A 1066 22.05 10.06 9.68
C SER A 1066 21.46 11.16 8.80
N ASP A 1067 20.13 11.29 8.82
CA ASP A 1067 19.49 12.55 8.40
C ASP A 1067 19.99 13.72 9.27
N ILE A 1068 19.77 14.93 8.76
CA ILE A 1068 20.18 16.17 9.43
C ILE A 1068 19.32 16.46 10.66
N SER A 1069 19.95 16.97 11.72
CA SER A 1069 19.27 17.56 12.88
C SER A 1069 18.36 18.73 12.49
N SER A 1070 17.44 19.11 13.37
CA SER A 1070 16.71 20.39 13.25
C SER A 1070 17.66 21.59 13.07
N GLU A 1071 17.37 22.47 12.11
CA GLU A 1071 18.18 23.67 11.83
C GLU A 1071 18.20 24.65 13.01
N VAL A 1072 19.39 25.19 13.32
CA VAL A 1072 19.55 26.38 14.17
C VAL A 1072 20.31 27.47 13.45
N SER A 1073 20.03 28.73 13.79
CA SER A 1073 20.71 29.89 13.22
C SER A 1073 21.44 30.73 14.26
N ALA A 1074 22.54 31.36 13.83
CA ALA A 1074 23.36 32.24 14.64
C ALA A 1074 23.97 33.36 13.79
N THR A 1075 23.90 34.59 14.28
CA THR A 1075 24.53 35.77 13.67
C THR A 1075 25.69 36.26 14.55
N PRO A 1076 26.95 35.94 14.22
CA PRO A 1076 28.11 36.57 14.84
C PRO A 1076 28.01 38.09 14.76
N ASN A 1077 28.46 38.77 15.81
CA ASN A 1077 28.38 40.23 15.89
C ASN A 1077 29.66 40.77 16.50
N SER A 1078 30.23 41.80 15.87
CA SER A 1078 31.46 42.45 16.36
C SER A 1078 31.23 43.03 17.75
N GLN A 1079 32.13 42.74 18.70
CA GLN A 1079 31.92 43.12 20.09
C GLN A 1079 31.97 44.65 20.22
N GLN A 1080 30.84 45.28 20.54
CA GLN A 1080 30.78 46.72 20.72
C GLN A 1080 31.65 47.15 21.92
N THR A 1081 32.55 48.10 21.68
CA THR A 1081 33.35 48.70 22.75
C THR A 1081 32.47 49.69 23.54
N MET A 1082 32.07 49.31 24.76
CA MET A 1082 31.25 50.16 25.62
C MET A 1082 32.08 51.25 26.31
N HIS A 1083 31.47 52.42 26.52
CA HIS A 1083 32.05 53.50 27.32
C HIS A 1083 31.15 53.81 28.53
N ILE A 1084 31.75 53.87 29.73
CA ILE A 1084 31.11 54.36 30.95
C ILE A 1084 31.35 55.87 31.01
N GLU A 1085 30.30 56.67 30.97
CA GLU A 1085 30.43 58.13 30.93
C GLU A 1085 30.45 58.76 32.33
N SER A 1086 29.62 58.26 33.26
CA SER A 1086 29.57 58.75 34.64
C SER A 1086 28.95 57.76 35.62
N ILE A 1087 29.25 57.96 36.91
CA ILE A 1087 28.60 57.31 38.05
C ILE A 1087 28.18 58.42 39.02
N ASP A 1088 26.90 58.82 38.97
CA ASP A 1088 26.34 59.86 39.83
C ASP A 1088 25.79 59.23 41.13
N MET A 1089 26.07 59.85 42.28
CA MET A 1089 25.66 59.33 43.59
C MET A 1089 24.93 60.39 44.44
N VAL A 1090 23.69 60.08 44.84
CA VAL A 1090 22.82 60.98 45.60
C VAL A 1090 22.66 60.50 47.04
N LEU A 1091 22.95 61.37 48.00
CA LEU A 1091 22.84 61.08 49.44
C LEU A 1091 21.45 61.42 49.98
N VAL A 1092 20.73 60.41 50.47
CA VAL A 1092 19.37 60.54 51.03
C VAL A 1092 19.41 60.37 52.56
N PRO A 1093 19.05 61.40 53.36
CA PRO A 1093 19.10 61.32 54.82
C PRO A 1093 18.05 60.37 55.42
N ALA A 1094 18.47 59.40 56.25
CA ALA A 1094 17.62 58.41 56.89
C ALA A 1094 17.92 58.30 58.40
N GLY A 1095 17.57 59.35 59.15
CA GLY A 1095 17.79 59.40 60.60
C GLY A 1095 19.24 59.72 60.97
N LYS A 1096 19.92 58.83 61.69
CA LYS A 1096 21.35 58.98 62.03
C LYS A 1096 22.29 58.51 60.92
N ASN A 1097 21.76 57.82 59.92
CA ASN A 1097 22.50 57.26 58.81
C ASN A 1097 22.07 57.95 57.51
N THR A 1098 22.94 57.92 56.51
CA THR A 1098 22.65 58.45 55.17
C THR A 1098 22.68 57.28 54.20
N LYS A 1099 21.64 57.14 53.37
CA LYS A 1099 21.65 56.23 52.21
C LYS A 1099 22.38 56.91 51.05
N ALA A 1100 22.97 56.12 50.17
CA ALA A 1100 23.45 56.56 48.87
C ALA A 1100 22.71 55.78 47.78
N GLU A 1101 22.20 56.48 46.77
CA GLU A 1101 21.66 55.91 45.53
C GLU A 1101 22.64 56.25 44.41
N ALA A 1102 23.11 55.25 43.65
CA ALA A 1102 24.05 55.45 42.55
C ALA A 1102 23.40 55.14 41.19
N THR A 1103 23.65 55.98 40.19
CA THR A 1103 23.19 55.81 38.81
C THR A 1103 24.40 55.76 37.88
N ILE A 1104 24.51 54.71 37.07
CA ILE A 1104 25.60 54.54 36.09
C ILE A 1104 25.02 54.79 34.70
N LEU A 1105 25.69 55.62 33.90
CA LEU A 1105 25.32 55.93 32.52
C LEU A 1105 26.32 55.27 31.56
N ILE A 1106 25.82 54.34 30.75
CA ILE A 1106 26.56 53.55 29.75
C ILE A 1106 25.96 53.84 28.39
N TYR A 1107 26.82 54.18 27.43
CA TYR A 1107 26.43 54.53 26.06
C TYR A 1107 27.27 53.76 25.04
N ASP A 1108 26.70 53.57 23.86
CA ASP A 1108 27.44 53.13 22.68
C ASP A 1108 28.18 54.30 22.00
N GLN A 1109 28.91 53.99 20.91
CA GLN A 1109 29.65 55.00 20.13
C GLN A 1109 28.76 56.02 19.40
N SER A 1110 27.44 55.78 19.34
CA SER A 1110 26.44 56.69 18.78
C SER A 1110 25.75 57.59 19.82
N GLN A 1111 26.12 57.43 21.11
CA GLN A 1111 25.48 58.08 22.28
C GLN A 1111 24.03 57.60 22.51
N GLY A 1112 23.70 56.39 22.03
CA GLY A 1112 22.45 55.70 22.32
C GLY A 1112 22.50 54.94 23.66
N PRO A 1113 21.39 54.86 24.41
CA PRO A 1113 21.32 54.04 25.62
C PRO A 1113 21.39 52.55 25.26
N VAL A 1114 22.35 51.83 25.85
CA VAL A 1114 22.58 50.40 25.56
C VAL A 1114 21.49 49.54 26.22
N GLN A 1115 20.73 48.78 25.43
CA GLN A 1115 19.55 48.05 25.94
C GLN A 1115 19.87 46.87 26.88
N SER A 1116 21.12 46.37 26.89
CA SER A 1116 21.56 45.27 27.76
C SER A 1116 23.09 45.31 28.00
N ALA A 1117 23.54 46.23 28.85
CA ALA A 1117 24.95 46.30 29.26
C ALA A 1117 25.22 45.48 30.54
N THR A 1118 25.96 44.38 30.41
CA THR A 1118 26.44 43.60 31.55
C THR A 1118 27.82 44.11 31.98
N VAL A 1119 27.90 44.81 33.12
CA VAL A 1119 29.19 45.27 33.67
C VAL A 1119 29.88 44.11 34.37
N VAL A 1120 30.85 43.51 33.68
CA VAL A 1120 31.80 42.55 34.27
C VAL A 1120 32.97 43.35 34.84
N GLY A 1121 33.28 43.10 36.11
CA GLY A 1121 34.40 43.73 36.79
C GLY A 1121 35.06 42.76 37.76
N ASP A 1122 36.37 42.93 37.92
CA ASP A 1122 37.09 42.33 39.04
C ASP A 1122 36.85 43.20 40.28
N TRP A 1123 36.21 42.62 41.29
CA TRP A 1123 35.84 43.35 42.50
C TRP A 1123 36.94 43.17 43.55
N TYR A 1124 37.42 44.29 44.09
CA TYR A 1124 38.51 44.32 45.07
C TYR A 1124 38.02 44.91 46.39
N LEU A 1125 38.39 44.27 47.50
CA LEU A 1125 38.22 44.80 48.84
C LEU A 1125 39.60 44.90 49.50
N ASN A 1126 40.06 46.13 49.76
CA ASN A 1126 41.42 46.42 50.28
C ASN A 1126 42.55 45.78 49.42
N ASP A 1127 42.52 46.03 48.11
CA ASP A 1127 43.45 45.48 47.10
C ASP A 1127 43.48 43.94 47.00
N VAL A 1128 42.57 43.23 47.67
CA VAL A 1128 42.37 41.79 47.52
C VAL A 1128 41.21 41.57 46.56
N LEU A 1129 41.48 40.87 45.45
CA LEU A 1129 40.47 40.37 44.53
C LEU A 1129 39.52 39.43 45.29
N ILE A 1130 38.27 39.85 45.46
CA ILE A 1130 37.21 39.06 46.12
C ILE A 1130 36.34 38.29 45.11
N ALA A 1131 36.25 38.77 43.87
CA ALA A 1131 35.61 38.06 42.77
C ALA A 1131 36.20 38.50 41.42
N THR A 1132 36.62 37.53 40.60
CA THR A 1132 37.05 37.73 39.20
C THR A 1132 35.88 37.47 38.27
N GLY A 1133 35.63 38.35 37.31
CA GLY A 1133 34.68 38.10 36.22
C GLY A 1133 33.20 37.94 36.61
N THR A 1134 32.78 38.30 37.83
CA THR A 1134 31.39 38.11 38.27
C THR A 1134 30.44 39.18 37.76
N THR A 1135 29.32 38.73 37.19
CA THR A 1135 28.13 39.52 36.88
C THR A 1135 27.19 39.54 38.09
N GLY A 1136 26.84 40.76 38.57
CA GLY A 1136 25.85 40.95 39.63
C GLY A 1136 26.29 40.54 41.05
N ILE A 1137 26.51 41.52 41.93
CA ILE A 1137 26.57 41.29 43.38
C ILE A 1137 25.21 41.67 43.99
N THR A 1138 24.73 40.84 44.92
CA THR A 1138 23.36 40.85 45.48
C THR A 1138 23.23 41.69 46.76
N ASP A 1139 22.05 42.29 47.05
CA ASP A 1139 21.88 43.14 48.26
C ASP A 1139 20.52 43.13 49.00
N GLY A 1140 19.76 42.01 49.01
CA GLY A 1140 18.85 41.78 50.17
C GLY A 1140 17.40 41.38 49.94
N SER A 1141 17.06 40.77 48.82
CA SER A 1141 15.91 39.84 48.74
C SER A 1141 16.18 38.59 47.91
N GLY A 1142 17.12 38.65 46.96
CA GLY A 1142 17.56 37.50 46.16
C GLY A 1142 18.69 36.71 46.79
N TYR A 1143 18.36 35.55 47.39
CA TYR A 1143 19.33 34.46 47.52
C TYR A 1143 19.56 33.83 46.15
N ALA A 1144 20.82 33.74 45.72
CA ALA A 1144 21.20 32.72 44.74
C ALA A 1144 21.35 31.39 45.49
N LEU A 1145 20.53 30.39 45.14
CA LEU A 1145 20.74 29.00 45.52
C LEU A 1145 20.52 28.11 44.30
N ASN A 1146 21.59 27.38 43.97
CA ASN A 1146 21.65 26.33 42.98
C ASN A 1146 20.52 25.30 43.19
N THR A 1147 19.63 25.16 42.20
CA THR A 1147 19.17 23.87 41.58
C THR A 1147 18.18 24.15 40.44
N SER A 1148 18.51 23.68 39.24
CA SER A 1148 17.58 23.20 38.19
C SER A 1148 16.15 23.81 38.12
N THR A 1149 16.01 25.02 37.58
CA THR A 1149 14.96 25.44 36.60
C THR A 1149 15.07 26.96 36.33
N PRO A 1150 14.95 27.42 35.08
CA PRO A 1150 14.95 28.85 34.77
C PRO A 1150 13.53 29.42 34.65
N GLU A 1151 13.19 30.47 35.40
CA GLU A 1151 12.08 31.37 35.06
C GLU A 1151 12.60 32.74 34.61
N LYS A 1152 12.16 33.17 33.43
CA LYS A 1152 12.46 34.50 32.87
C LYS A 1152 11.54 35.55 33.50
N ALA A 1153 12.10 36.58 34.12
CA ALA A 1153 11.37 37.81 34.42
C ALA A 1153 10.98 38.52 33.11
N LYS A 1154 9.79 39.15 33.08
CA LYS A 1154 9.24 39.81 31.88
C LYS A 1154 9.65 41.29 31.80
N SER A 1155 9.62 41.83 30.59
CA SER A 1155 9.95 43.23 30.28
C SER A 1155 9.12 44.23 31.11
N GLY A 1156 9.78 45.26 31.65
CA GLY A 1156 9.14 46.44 32.23
C GLY A 1156 9.41 46.74 33.71
N GLU A 1157 10.14 45.89 34.45
CA GLU A 1157 10.40 46.10 35.88
C GLU A 1157 11.66 46.93 36.16
N THR A 1158 11.62 47.73 37.24
CA THR A 1158 12.71 48.62 37.67
C THR A 1158 13.37 48.06 38.93
N PHE A 1159 14.71 47.95 38.93
CA PHE A 1159 15.48 47.50 40.08
C PHE A 1159 16.09 48.69 40.84
N THR A 1160 16.24 48.55 42.16
CA THR A 1160 16.83 49.57 43.05
C THR A 1160 17.56 48.86 44.19
N PHE A 1161 18.79 49.28 44.49
CA PHE A 1161 19.63 48.72 45.55
C PHE A 1161 19.92 49.78 46.63
N VAL A 1162 20.27 49.37 47.86
CA VAL A 1162 20.29 50.26 49.04
C VAL A 1162 21.52 50.01 49.91
N VAL A 1163 22.48 50.94 49.87
CA VAL A 1163 23.63 50.92 50.80
C VAL A 1163 23.25 51.52 52.15
N THR A 1164 23.61 50.84 53.25
CA THR A 1164 23.49 51.36 54.62
C THR A 1164 24.84 51.34 55.35
N ASP A 1165 25.09 52.39 56.13
CA ASP A 1165 26.31 52.68 56.92
C ASP A 1165 27.59 53.06 56.12
N VAL A 1166 27.79 54.38 55.94
CA VAL A 1166 29.00 54.99 55.35
C VAL A 1166 29.68 55.92 56.37
N ILE A 1167 31.01 55.82 56.54
CA ILE A 1167 31.84 56.73 57.36
C ILE A 1167 33.09 57.15 56.57
N LEU A 1168 33.37 58.47 56.53
CA LEU A 1168 34.31 59.11 55.60
C LEU A 1168 35.59 59.66 56.28
N VAL A 1169 36.78 59.16 55.87
CA VAL A 1169 38.14 59.80 55.89
C VAL A 1169 39.03 59.03 54.90
N GLY A 1170 39.95 59.58 54.08
CA GLY A 1170 40.32 60.97 53.75
C GLY A 1170 41.60 61.03 52.88
N TYR A 1171 41.81 62.10 52.11
CA TYR A 1171 42.76 62.20 50.98
C TYR A 1171 44.28 62.07 51.28
N ILE A 1172 45.03 61.51 50.31
CA ILE A 1172 46.50 61.62 50.20
C ILE A 1172 46.87 62.18 48.81
N TYR A 1173 47.72 63.21 48.79
CA TYR A 1173 48.24 63.88 47.60
C TYR A 1173 49.63 63.33 47.22
N SER A 1174 49.82 62.87 45.98
CA SER A 1174 51.15 62.54 45.42
C SER A 1174 51.74 63.76 44.71
N ALA A 1175 52.88 64.25 45.22
CA ALA A 1175 53.54 65.45 44.70
C ALA A 1175 54.33 65.23 43.39
N ASN A 1176 54.42 63.99 42.89
CA ASN A 1176 55.32 63.65 41.78
C ASN A 1176 54.69 63.87 40.39
N ASP A 1177 53.39 63.59 40.25
CA ASP A 1177 52.78 63.38 38.93
C ASP A 1177 51.87 64.54 38.50
N ASN A 1178 51.47 65.41 39.45
CA ASN A 1178 50.77 66.67 39.22
C ASN A 1178 49.56 66.60 38.25
N VAL A 1179 48.83 65.47 38.32
CA VAL A 1179 47.56 65.19 37.63
C VAL A 1179 46.56 64.73 38.68
N GLU A 1180 45.33 65.19 38.55
CA GLU A 1180 44.20 64.85 39.42
C GLU A 1180 43.52 63.60 38.84
N THR A 1181 43.68 62.44 39.49
CA THR A 1181 43.02 61.18 39.09
C THR A 1181 41.66 61.06 39.79
N GLN A 1182 40.66 60.60 39.03
CA GLN A 1182 39.23 60.56 39.38
C GLN A 1182 38.85 59.97 40.75
N ASP A 1183 37.63 60.32 41.16
CA ASP A 1183 37.00 60.00 42.43
C ASP A 1183 37.09 58.53 42.84
N SER A 1184 37.57 58.29 44.05
CA SER A 1184 37.54 56.98 44.71
C SER A 1184 36.50 57.02 45.83
N ILE A 1185 35.40 56.27 45.67
CA ILE A 1185 34.40 56.09 46.73
C ILE A 1185 34.78 54.82 47.51
N ILE A 1186 35.18 55.00 48.76
CA ILE A 1186 35.46 53.89 49.67
C ILE A 1186 34.19 53.59 50.46
N VAL A 1187 33.62 52.40 50.24
CA VAL A 1187 32.57 51.79 51.05
C VAL A 1187 33.21 50.66 51.87
N PRO A 1188 32.90 50.50 53.18
CA PRO A 1188 33.40 49.39 54.00
C PRO A 1188 32.87 48.02 53.58
#